data_AF-A0AAJ0MDB5-F1
#
_entry.id   AF-A0AAJ0MDB5-F1
#
_cell.length_a   1.000
_cell.length_b   1.000
_cell.length_c   1.000
_cell.angle_alpha   90.00
_cell.angle_beta   90.00
_cell.angle_gamma   90.00
#
_symmetry.space_group_name_H-M   'P 1'
#
loop_
_entity.id
_entity.type
_entity.pdbx_description
1 polymer ?
#
loop_
_entity_poly.entity_id
_entity_poly.type
_entity_poly.pdbx_seq_one_letter_code
_entity_poly.pdbx_strand_id
1 'polypeptide(L)'
;MPSQHRSIRGPAASGRSTTTTLPALFLFLCALLAFAQLGAASPQPSRKNAGQGDNPLLTKPRATELGDKYLIGIGKADITGPVVEINMAGYASSDQVGTGLRQRLYSRAFIIGEVGNPQSRFIYLVLDTQSGDTAVRNGILEGVAALGSGYSMYGRSNIAVTGTHSHSGPGAWFNYLLPQITSLGFDKQSYQAIVDGAVLSVKRAHESLQEGYLDFGTTSISDANLNRSLFAYLANLASERAQYSDSVDKTLTLLRFQRAYDLKNIGVLTWFAVHPTSMLGNNTHISGDNKGVAAYLFEQAVKGDSRAADGFVAGFSQANVGDTTPNVLGAYCDDGSGQMCSLETSTCADGKSQSCHGRGPEFRKLDLGVSSCFEIGRRQFAGAKSLYDSLDSTSTAVVGSTIKSFHYFQDMQYYKFPLDNGTIVQTCPAALGYSFAAGTSDGPGAFDFTQGDSGAPNNPLWSVVSGLLKTPSAAQVACQAPKPVLLDVGEMSTPYAWSPNIIDVQTLRVGQFIIIVSPVEASTMAGRRWRNAVKAAASKLALAPAGVEPFVILGGPANTYAHYLVTPEEYAIQRYEGASTLYGPWQLPAFVNLTLRALPFLAPGATGAPAPGPTPPDNRKSSLSFITGVVVDGVPAGSSFGQVTAQPKASYVRGAVVNATFMGANPRNNLRLEGTYAAVEKKGADGSWTQVRSDADWSLVYTWTRTNFVLGYSSVTIGWETSADRGVVVGTYRIRYNGDSKPLIGSIKAFTGVTTEFTLV
;
A
#
# COMPACT_ATOMS: atom_id res chain seq x y z
N MET A 1 46.89 -61.89 25.05
CA MET A 1 48.15 -61.64 25.79
C MET A 1 49.21 -61.17 24.79
N PRO A 2 50.22 -60.36 25.15
CA PRO A 2 50.42 -59.61 26.41
C PRO A 2 50.67 -58.08 26.23
N SER A 3 50.78 -57.36 27.36
CA SER A 3 51.59 -56.13 27.64
C SER A 3 51.67 -54.96 26.62
N GLN A 4 51.26 -53.72 26.93
CA GLN A 4 51.90 -52.72 27.86
C GLN A 4 53.26 -52.15 27.35
N HIS A 5 53.64 -50.87 27.52
CA HIS A 5 53.11 -49.79 28.39
C HIS A 5 53.61 -48.36 27.99
N ARG A 6 52.79 -47.30 28.24
CA ARG A 6 53.16 -45.86 28.54
C ARG A 6 53.91 -45.04 27.45
N SER A 7 53.89 -43.68 27.41
CA SER A 7 53.04 -42.57 27.93
C SER A 7 53.51 -41.25 27.20
N ILE A 8 52.84 -40.08 27.12
CA ILE A 8 52.63 -39.01 28.14
C ILE A 8 51.82 -37.84 27.48
N ARG A 9 50.76 -37.30 28.14
CA ARG A 9 50.02 -35.99 27.92
C ARG A 9 49.42 -35.75 26.50
N GLY A 10 48.29 -35.05 26.27
CA GLY A 10 47.35 -34.26 27.09
C GLY A 10 47.16 -32.83 26.50
N PRO A 11 46.00 -32.13 26.59
CA PRO A 11 44.82 -32.37 27.44
C PRO A 11 43.45 -32.37 26.70
N ALA A 12 42.36 -32.28 27.48
CA ALA A 12 40.95 -32.47 27.11
C ALA A 12 40.31 -31.42 26.17
N ALA A 13 39.24 -31.84 25.48
CA ALA A 13 38.25 -30.95 24.84
C ALA A 13 36.98 -30.84 25.71
N SER A 14 36.49 -29.61 25.92
CA SER A 14 35.25 -29.34 26.66
C SER A 14 34.10 -28.97 25.72
N GLY A 15 33.09 -29.84 25.61
CA GLY A 15 31.84 -29.49 24.91
C GLY A 15 31.05 -28.43 25.67
N ARG A 16 30.51 -27.44 24.96
CA ARG A 16 29.48 -26.51 25.47
C ARG A 16 28.29 -26.49 24.52
N SER A 17 27.09 -26.71 25.07
CA SER A 17 25.84 -26.47 24.35
C SER A 17 25.64 -24.97 24.14
N THR A 18 25.12 -24.59 22.97
CA THR A 18 24.77 -23.21 22.61
C THR A 18 23.27 -23.09 22.35
N THR A 19 22.47 -23.05 23.43
CA THR A 19 21.01 -23.00 23.36
C THR A 19 20.40 -22.00 24.36
N THR A 20 20.75 -20.71 24.26
CA THR A 20 20.01 -19.57 24.89
C THR A 20 20.54 -18.22 24.37
N THR A 21 19.96 -17.67 23.29
CA THR A 21 20.23 -16.29 22.83
C THR A 21 19.02 -15.54 22.26
N LEU A 22 17.95 -16.21 21.81
CA LEU A 22 16.78 -15.53 21.21
C LEU A 22 15.96 -14.63 22.16
N PRO A 23 15.71 -14.96 23.45
CA PRO A 23 14.82 -14.15 24.29
C PRO A 23 15.33 -12.74 24.58
N ALA A 24 16.65 -12.53 24.59
CA ALA A 24 17.26 -11.27 25.01
C ALA A 24 17.06 -10.13 24.00
N LEU A 25 17.01 -10.45 22.69
CA LEU A 25 16.86 -9.45 21.64
C LEU A 25 15.43 -8.88 21.58
N PHE A 26 14.44 -9.67 21.98
CA PHE A 26 13.01 -9.32 21.96
C PHE A 26 12.61 -8.39 23.11
N LEU A 27 13.37 -8.40 24.22
CA LEU A 27 13.04 -7.66 25.45
C LEU A 27 13.61 -6.23 25.50
N PHE A 28 14.47 -5.83 24.56
CA PHE A 28 15.20 -4.55 24.65
C PHE A 28 14.56 -3.40 23.84
N LEU A 29 13.62 -3.68 22.92
CA LEU A 29 12.93 -2.63 22.16
C LEU A 29 11.67 -2.07 22.86
N CYS A 30 11.01 -2.85 23.71
CA CYS A 30 9.64 -2.57 24.16
C CYS A 30 9.52 -1.77 25.48
N ALA A 31 10.58 -1.08 25.93
CA ALA A 31 10.61 -0.47 27.25
C ALA A 31 11.29 0.91 27.28
N LEU A 32 10.56 1.97 26.89
CA LEU A 32 10.78 3.38 27.25
C LEU A 32 9.70 4.28 26.60
N LEU A 33 8.81 4.91 27.39
CA LEU A 33 8.06 6.19 27.14
C LEU A 33 6.74 6.24 27.95
N ALA A 34 6.56 7.22 28.84
CA ALA A 34 5.26 7.50 29.51
C ALA A 34 5.21 8.88 30.21
N PHE A 35 4.22 9.73 29.85
CA PHE A 35 3.78 11.01 30.51
C PHE A 35 4.81 12.17 30.61
N ALA A 36 4.49 13.47 30.85
CA ALA A 36 3.39 14.44 30.52
C ALA A 36 3.80 15.85 31.13
N GLN A 37 3.24 17.06 30.90
CA GLN A 37 2.20 17.65 30.02
C GLN A 37 2.21 19.22 30.08
N LEU A 38 1.32 19.89 29.29
CA LEU A 38 0.60 21.18 29.53
C LEU A 38 1.23 22.60 29.28
N GLY A 39 0.52 23.40 28.45
CA GLY A 39 0.46 24.88 28.47
C GLY A 39 1.39 25.65 27.51
N ALA A 40 1.04 26.79 26.88
CA ALA A 40 -0.24 27.52 26.70
C ALA A 40 -0.15 28.43 25.41
N ALA A 41 -1.25 29.08 24.97
CA ALA A 41 -1.40 29.59 23.58
C ALA A 41 -1.42 31.14 23.38
N SER A 42 -1.08 31.62 22.17
CA SER A 42 -1.44 32.95 21.60
C SER A 42 -1.28 32.99 20.05
N PRO A 43 -1.84 34.00 19.32
CA PRO A 43 -2.29 33.80 17.91
C PRO A 43 -1.44 34.39 16.76
N GLN A 44 -1.72 33.92 15.53
CA GLN A 44 -1.15 34.34 14.24
C GLN A 44 -1.76 35.63 13.63
N PRO A 45 -1.10 36.25 12.65
CA PRO A 45 -1.73 36.93 11.52
C PRO A 45 -1.44 36.25 10.15
N SER A 46 -2.27 36.51 9.13
CA SER A 46 -2.29 35.80 7.84
C SER A 46 -1.93 36.65 6.60
N ARG A 47 -1.50 35.98 5.52
CA ARG A 47 -1.61 36.37 4.09
C ARG A 47 -1.40 35.10 3.25
N LYS A 48 -2.32 34.63 2.40
CA LYS A 48 -2.95 35.17 1.16
C LYS A 48 -2.18 34.77 -0.11
N ASN A 49 -2.90 34.09 -1.01
CA ASN A 49 -2.34 33.38 -2.18
C ASN A 49 -2.14 34.28 -3.41
N ALA A 50 -1.16 33.89 -4.22
CA ALA A 50 -1.08 34.04 -5.68
C ALA A 50 -0.22 32.86 -6.19
N GLY A 51 -0.29 32.39 -7.43
CA GLY A 51 -1.21 32.65 -8.54
C GLY A 51 -0.90 31.60 -9.62
N GLN A 52 -1.92 31.00 -10.25
CA GLN A 52 -1.73 29.76 -11.01
C GLN A 52 -1.35 30.03 -12.48
N GLY A 53 -0.30 29.35 -12.97
CA GLY A 53 0.20 29.46 -14.35
C GLY A 53 -0.01 28.18 -15.16
N ASP A 54 -0.02 28.30 -16.49
CA ASP A 54 -0.47 27.26 -17.41
C ASP A 54 0.48 26.07 -17.59
N ASN A 55 -0.07 24.89 -17.90
CA ASN A 55 0.65 23.63 -18.08
C ASN A 55 0.30 22.99 -19.45
N PRO A 56 1.28 22.77 -20.37
CA PRO A 56 1.02 22.43 -21.76
C PRO A 56 0.76 20.93 -22.01
N LEU A 57 -0.38 20.42 -21.54
CA LEU A 57 -0.96 19.13 -21.97
C LEU A 57 -2.39 19.33 -22.49
N LEU A 58 -2.53 20.13 -23.54
CA LEU A 58 -3.82 20.40 -24.19
C LEU A 58 -4.35 19.16 -24.94
N THR A 59 -5.60 18.82 -24.68
CA THR A 59 -6.32 17.66 -25.23
C THR A 59 -6.46 17.72 -26.75
N LYS A 60 -6.14 16.62 -27.45
CA LYS A 60 -6.39 16.49 -28.89
C LYS A 60 -7.85 16.12 -29.18
N PRO A 61 -8.48 16.65 -30.25
CA PRO A 61 -9.77 16.17 -30.73
C PRO A 61 -9.76 14.70 -31.19
N ARG A 62 -10.95 14.07 -31.14
CA ARG A 62 -11.20 12.66 -31.45
C ARG A 62 -10.93 12.33 -32.92
N ALA A 63 -10.06 11.36 -33.21
CA ALA A 63 -9.71 10.93 -34.57
C ALA A 63 -10.50 9.69 -35.06
N THR A 64 -10.97 8.86 -34.12
CA THR A 64 -11.84 7.70 -34.37
C THR A 64 -12.82 7.56 -33.20
N GLU A 65 -14.07 7.19 -33.49
CA GLU A 65 -15.07 7.00 -32.44
C GLU A 65 -14.87 5.64 -31.75
N LEU A 66 -14.40 5.68 -30.48
CA LEU A 66 -14.14 4.55 -29.57
C LEU A 66 -12.80 3.80 -29.71
N GLY A 67 -12.16 3.82 -30.88
CA GLY A 67 -10.86 3.15 -31.09
C GLY A 67 -10.97 1.64 -31.34
N ASP A 68 -9.96 0.88 -30.94
CA ASP A 68 -9.92 -0.57 -31.14
C ASP A 68 -10.73 -1.35 -30.08
N LYS A 69 -11.20 -2.54 -30.46
CA LYS A 69 -11.84 -3.48 -29.53
C LYS A 69 -10.82 -4.33 -28.78
N TYR A 70 -11.08 -4.51 -27.49
CA TYR A 70 -10.33 -5.38 -26.58
C TYR A 70 -11.30 -6.35 -25.87
N LEU A 71 -10.77 -7.48 -25.39
CA LEU A 71 -11.45 -8.31 -24.42
C LEU A 71 -11.21 -7.68 -23.03
N ILE A 72 -12.25 -7.17 -22.39
CA ILE A 72 -12.19 -6.49 -21.09
C ILE A 72 -13.00 -7.22 -20.03
N GLY A 73 -12.51 -7.23 -18.79
CA GLY A 73 -13.19 -7.84 -17.64
C GLY A 73 -12.73 -7.22 -16.33
N ILE A 74 -13.62 -7.19 -15.33
CA ILE A 74 -13.38 -6.51 -14.05
C ILE A 74 -13.90 -7.31 -12.86
N GLY A 75 -13.24 -7.17 -11.72
CA GLY A 75 -13.65 -7.88 -10.51
C GLY A 75 -13.24 -7.15 -9.25
N LYS A 76 -14.06 -7.26 -8.22
CA LYS A 76 -13.79 -6.76 -6.87
C LYS A 76 -14.09 -7.87 -5.87
N ALA A 77 -13.25 -8.02 -4.85
CA ALA A 77 -13.48 -8.93 -3.74
C ALA A 77 -12.77 -8.46 -2.46
N ASP A 78 -13.31 -8.82 -1.31
CA ASP A 78 -12.82 -8.46 0.02
C ASP A 78 -11.48 -9.16 0.34
N ILE A 79 -10.50 -8.41 0.83
CA ILE A 79 -9.19 -8.88 1.31
C ILE A 79 -8.92 -8.49 2.78
N THR A 80 -9.97 -8.08 3.51
CA THR A 80 -9.86 -7.60 4.90
C THR A 80 -9.39 -8.71 5.84
N GLY A 81 -8.10 -8.69 6.15
CA GLY A 81 -7.49 -9.55 7.15
C GLY A 81 -7.92 -9.23 8.59
N PRO A 82 -7.19 -9.75 9.60
CA PRO A 82 -7.43 -9.48 11.02
C PRO A 82 -7.61 -7.99 11.35
N VAL A 83 -8.78 -7.62 11.86
CA VAL A 83 -9.08 -6.22 12.23
C VAL A 83 -8.73 -5.87 13.68
N VAL A 84 -8.21 -6.84 14.46
CA VAL A 84 -7.73 -6.65 15.83
C VAL A 84 -6.44 -7.42 16.09
N GLU A 85 -5.71 -7.07 17.15
CA GLU A 85 -4.57 -7.83 17.73
C GLU A 85 -3.38 -8.10 16.78
N ILE A 86 -3.42 -7.58 15.54
CA ILE A 86 -2.34 -7.66 14.55
C ILE A 86 -1.81 -6.25 14.26
N ASN A 87 -0.48 -6.13 14.16
CA ASN A 87 0.21 -4.90 13.78
C ASN A 87 -0.13 -4.48 12.35
N MET A 88 -0.25 -3.17 12.08
CA MET A 88 -0.50 -2.67 10.73
C MET A 88 0.76 -2.62 9.88
N ALA A 89 0.63 -2.87 8.58
CA ALA A 89 1.72 -2.70 7.62
C ALA A 89 1.86 -1.22 7.23
N GLY A 90 3.07 -0.67 7.30
CA GLY A 90 3.34 0.73 6.91
C GLY A 90 4.34 1.41 7.82
N TYR A 91 3.86 2.00 8.92
CA TYR A 91 4.62 2.88 9.81
C TYR A 91 5.72 2.20 10.66
N ALA A 92 5.83 0.87 10.63
CA ALA A 92 6.83 0.09 11.38
C ALA A 92 6.84 0.31 12.92
N SER A 93 5.74 0.83 13.48
CA SER A 93 5.53 0.96 14.93
C SER A 93 4.97 -0.34 15.51
N SER A 94 5.52 -0.83 16.63
CA SER A 94 4.97 -1.96 17.39
C SER A 94 3.59 -1.68 17.96
N ASP A 95 3.30 -0.41 18.24
CA ASP A 95 2.16 0.02 19.04
C ASP A 95 0.91 0.23 18.16
N GLN A 96 1.09 0.32 16.84
CA GLN A 96 0.02 0.39 15.86
C GLN A 96 -0.61 -1.00 15.64
N VAL A 97 -1.37 -1.46 16.63
CA VAL A 97 -2.10 -2.74 16.61
C VAL A 97 -3.58 -2.47 16.34
N GLY A 98 -4.20 -3.31 15.52
CA GLY A 98 -5.63 -3.20 15.20
C GLY A 98 -6.53 -3.29 16.45
N THR A 99 -7.56 -2.45 16.49
CA THR A 99 -8.66 -2.47 17.46
C THR A 99 -10.04 -2.33 16.79
N GLY A 100 -10.14 -2.42 15.46
CA GLY A 100 -11.37 -2.17 14.75
C GLY A 100 -11.25 -2.04 13.23
N LEU A 101 -12.39 -1.79 12.60
CA LEU A 101 -12.56 -1.63 11.16
C LEU A 101 -13.37 -0.35 10.90
N ARG A 102 -12.89 0.48 9.96
CA ARG A 102 -13.62 1.65 9.45
C ARG A 102 -13.89 1.58 7.95
N GLN A 103 -13.13 0.77 7.22
CA GLN A 103 -13.41 0.46 5.82
C GLN A 103 -12.86 -0.91 5.44
N ARG A 104 -13.70 -1.78 4.87
CA ARG A 104 -13.27 -3.00 4.18
C ARG A 104 -12.19 -2.70 3.12
N LEU A 105 -11.20 -3.58 3.05
CA LEU A 105 -10.10 -3.58 2.08
C LEU A 105 -10.48 -4.48 0.90
N TYR A 106 -10.19 -4.05 -0.34
CA TYR A 106 -10.53 -4.82 -1.54
C TYR A 106 -9.36 -5.08 -2.48
N SER A 107 -9.39 -6.24 -3.12
CA SER A 107 -8.70 -6.46 -4.40
C SER A 107 -9.60 -6.01 -5.53
N ARG A 108 -9.06 -5.21 -6.45
CA ARG A 108 -9.72 -4.78 -7.70
C ARG A 108 -8.89 -5.23 -8.90
N ALA A 109 -9.46 -6.14 -9.68
CA ALA A 109 -8.83 -6.76 -10.84
C ALA A 109 -9.33 -6.15 -12.14
N PHE A 110 -8.40 -5.83 -13.04
CA PHE A 110 -8.67 -5.33 -14.39
C PHE A 110 -7.97 -6.22 -15.40
N ILE A 111 -8.74 -6.82 -16.32
CA ILE A 111 -8.22 -7.71 -17.37
C ILE A 111 -8.39 -7.04 -18.72
N ILE A 112 -7.32 -7.09 -19.53
CA ILE A 112 -7.26 -6.56 -20.90
C ILE A 112 -6.63 -7.64 -21.79
N GLY A 113 -7.27 -7.96 -22.92
CA GLY A 113 -6.81 -8.99 -23.86
C GLY A 113 -7.12 -8.70 -25.34
N GLU A 114 -6.44 -9.41 -26.25
CA GLU A 114 -6.70 -9.36 -27.70
C GLU A 114 -8.00 -10.12 -28.02
N VAL A 115 -8.91 -9.51 -28.79
CA VAL A 115 -10.14 -10.21 -29.25
C VAL A 115 -9.79 -11.36 -30.20
N GLY A 116 -8.86 -11.13 -31.15
CA GLY A 116 -8.43 -12.13 -32.13
C GLY A 116 -7.51 -13.24 -31.58
N ASN A 117 -6.93 -13.05 -30.39
CA ASN A 117 -6.17 -14.07 -29.68
C ASN A 117 -6.43 -13.96 -28.17
N PRO A 118 -7.50 -14.58 -27.66
CA PRO A 118 -7.86 -14.46 -26.25
C PRO A 118 -6.80 -14.95 -25.26
N GLN A 119 -5.73 -15.63 -25.67
CA GLN A 119 -4.62 -16.01 -24.78
C GLN A 119 -3.67 -14.83 -24.51
N SER A 120 -3.55 -13.88 -25.45
CA SER A 120 -2.83 -12.61 -25.25
C SER A 120 -3.64 -11.69 -24.34
N ARG A 121 -3.43 -11.78 -23.03
CA ARG A 121 -4.06 -10.90 -22.03
C ARG A 121 -3.15 -10.61 -20.85
N PHE A 122 -3.45 -9.56 -20.08
CA PHE A 122 -2.85 -9.30 -18.78
C PHE A 122 -3.91 -8.95 -17.72
N ILE A 123 -3.52 -9.08 -16.45
CA ILE A 123 -4.26 -8.63 -15.28
C ILE A 123 -3.43 -7.57 -14.55
N TYR A 124 -4.06 -6.44 -14.25
CA TYR A 124 -3.56 -5.47 -13.28
C TYR A 124 -4.44 -5.53 -12.02
N LEU A 125 -3.85 -5.90 -10.87
CA LEU A 125 -4.52 -5.89 -9.57
C LEU A 125 -4.15 -4.63 -8.78
N VAL A 126 -5.15 -3.97 -8.22
CA VAL A 126 -5.00 -2.95 -7.18
C VAL A 126 -5.55 -3.52 -5.87
N LEU A 127 -4.66 -3.80 -4.92
CA LEU A 127 -4.97 -4.29 -3.57
C LEU A 127 -4.98 -3.12 -2.58
N ASP A 128 -6.02 -2.99 -1.76
CA ASP A 128 -6.05 -2.06 -0.61
C ASP A 128 -5.11 -2.53 0.53
N THR A 129 -3.80 -2.51 0.25
CA THR A 129 -2.69 -3.04 1.08
C THR A 129 -1.47 -2.14 0.96
N GLN A 130 -0.46 -2.35 1.81
CA GLN A 130 0.79 -1.59 1.76
C GLN A 130 1.62 -1.86 0.48
N SER A 131 1.58 -3.07 -0.09
CA SER A 131 2.32 -3.40 -1.31
C SER A 131 1.91 -4.71 -1.97
N GLY A 132 2.35 -4.93 -3.20
CA GLY A 132 2.53 -6.28 -3.72
C GLY A 132 3.82 -6.89 -3.16
N ASP A 133 3.74 -8.11 -2.61
CA ASP A 133 4.85 -8.86 -2.02
C ASP A 133 5.00 -10.26 -2.64
N THR A 134 6.23 -10.80 -2.62
CA THR A 134 6.60 -12.07 -3.25
C THR A 134 5.77 -13.25 -2.76
N ALA A 135 5.44 -13.31 -1.47
CA ALA A 135 4.62 -14.37 -0.88
C ALA A 135 3.18 -14.27 -1.39
N VAL A 136 2.60 -13.07 -1.30
CA VAL A 136 1.23 -12.77 -1.77
C VAL A 136 1.11 -13.07 -3.27
N ARG A 137 2.07 -12.63 -4.09
CA ARG A 137 2.08 -12.88 -5.54
C ARG A 137 2.21 -14.37 -5.87
N ASN A 138 3.09 -15.12 -5.18
CA ASN A 138 3.17 -16.56 -5.37
C ASN A 138 1.84 -17.25 -5.00
N GLY A 139 1.21 -16.85 -3.89
CA GLY A 139 -0.11 -17.36 -3.49
C GLY A 139 -1.22 -17.08 -4.51
N ILE A 140 -1.24 -15.87 -5.08
CA ILE A 140 -2.19 -15.50 -6.15
C ILE A 140 -1.95 -16.32 -7.41
N LEU A 141 -0.69 -16.50 -7.82
CA LEU A 141 -0.34 -17.31 -9.00
C LEU A 141 -0.74 -18.78 -8.82
N GLU A 142 -0.47 -19.36 -7.64
CA GLU A 142 -0.87 -20.72 -7.27
C GLU A 142 -2.41 -20.87 -7.23
N GLY A 143 -3.11 -19.93 -6.62
CA GLY A 143 -4.57 -19.94 -6.51
C GLY A 143 -5.29 -19.73 -7.84
N VAL A 144 -4.80 -18.84 -8.71
CA VAL A 144 -5.33 -18.65 -10.06
C VAL A 144 -5.10 -19.89 -10.94
N ALA A 145 -3.93 -20.53 -10.85
CA ALA A 145 -3.69 -21.81 -11.53
C ALA A 145 -4.62 -22.93 -11.00
N ALA A 146 -4.94 -22.93 -9.70
CA ALA A 146 -5.87 -23.88 -9.09
C ALA A 146 -7.34 -23.69 -9.52
N LEU A 147 -7.72 -22.57 -10.15
CA LEU A 147 -9.04 -22.39 -10.77
C LEU A 147 -9.23 -23.25 -12.04
N GLY A 148 -8.15 -23.88 -12.56
CA GLY A 148 -8.20 -24.85 -13.65
C GLY A 148 -7.76 -24.30 -15.01
N SER A 149 -7.85 -25.15 -16.04
CA SER A 149 -7.26 -24.90 -17.37
C SER A 149 -7.77 -23.62 -18.06
N GLY A 150 -9.00 -23.16 -17.76
CA GLY A 150 -9.53 -21.88 -18.24
C GLY A 150 -8.71 -20.65 -17.79
N TYR A 151 -7.89 -20.78 -16.75
CA TYR A 151 -7.05 -19.72 -16.18
C TYR A 151 -5.56 -19.89 -16.55
N SER A 152 -5.21 -20.90 -17.35
CA SER A 152 -3.82 -21.29 -17.65
C SER A 152 -2.99 -20.25 -18.42
N MET A 153 -3.61 -19.23 -19.01
CA MET A 153 -2.89 -18.11 -19.63
C MET A 153 -2.33 -17.10 -18.63
N TYR A 154 -2.73 -17.16 -17.35
CA TYR A 154 -2.28 -16.22 -16.33
C TYR A 154 -1.05 -16.73 -15.59
N GLY A 155 -0.01 -15.91 -15.50
CA GLY A 155 1.27 -16.25 -14.91
C GLY A 155 2.14 -15.03 -14.60
N ARG A 156 3.43 -15.26 -14.34
CA ARG A 156 4.37 -14.20 -13.91
C ARG A 156 4.58 -13.09 -14.95
N SER A 157 4.46 -13.41 -16.24
CA SER A 157 4.51 -12.43 -17.35
C SER A 157 3.43 -11.38 -17.27
N ASN A 158 2.19 -11.79 -16.97
CA ASN A 158 1.00 -11.01 -17.26
C ASN A 158 0.06 -10.77 -16.07
N ILE A 159 0.34 -11.28 -14.86
CA ILE A 159 -0.27 -10.78 -13.62
C ILE A 159 0.68 -9.73 -13.00
N ALA A 160 0.18 -8.52 -12.80
CA ALA A 160 0.80 -7.48 -11.97
C ALA A 160 -0.01 -7.32 -10.68
N VAL A 161 0.66 -7.36 -9.53
CA VAL A 161 0.05 -7.27 -8.20
C VAL A 161 0.50 -5.98 -7.54
N THR A 162 -0.31 -4.92 -7.51
CA THR A 162 0.07 -3.63 -6.93
C THR A 162 -0.71 -3.33 -5.64
N GLY A 163 -0.05 -2.65 -4.70
CA GLY A 163 -0.72 -2.07 -3.53
C GLY A 163 -1.20 -0.65 -3.79
N THR A 164 -2.29 -0.24 -3.14
CA THR A 164 -2.61 1.19 -2.98
C THR A 164 -1.61 1.90 -2.06
N HIS A 165 -0.83 1.15 -1.29
CA HIS A 165 0.11 1.59 -0.25
C HIS A 165 -0.56 2.05 1.06
N SER A 166 -1.72 1.48 1.45
CA SER A 166 -2.36 1.84 2.74
C SER A 166 -1.47 1.51 3.94
N HIS A 167 -1.21 2.51 4.80
CA HIS A 167 -0.56 2.34 6.11
C HIS A 167 -1.58 2.06 7.24
N SER A 168 -2.80 1.66 6.88
CA SER A 168 -3.87 1.24 7.80
C SER A 168 -4.49 -0.11 7.43
N GLY A 169 -3.73 -0.98 6.75
CA GLY A 169 -4.07 -2.39 6.54
C GLY A 169 -3.34 -3.31 7.53
N PRO A 170 -3.87 -4.50 7.87
CA PRO A 170 -3.18 -5.43 8.76
C PRO A 170 -1.90 -5.95 8.09
N GLY A 171 -0.85 -6.17 8.87
CA GLY A 171 0.44 -6.68 8.42
C GLY A 171 0.59 -8.20 8.58
N ALA A 172 1.83 -8.64 8.82
CA ALA A 172 2.23 -10.04 9.01
C ALA A 172 2.04 -10.97 7.78
N TRP A 173 2.10 -10.46 6.55
CA TRP A 173 1.97 -11.27 5.30
C TRP A 173 3.17 -11.19 4.35
N PHE A 174 4.21 -10.43 4.69
CA PHE A 174 5.40 -10.24 3.88
C PHE A 174 6.27 -11.50 3.75
N ASN A 175 6.98 -11.65 2.63
CA ASN A 175 7.90 -12.76 2.40
C ASN A 175 9.21 -12.64 3.19
N TYR A 176 9.74 -11.43 3.38
CA TYR A 176 11.08 -11.22 3.93
C TYR A 176 11.05 -10.83 5.42
N LEU A 177 12.10 -11.16 6.17
CA LEU A 177 12.08 -11.02 7.64
C LEU A 177 11.95 -9.57 8.13
N LEU A 178 12.62 -8.59 7.50
CA LEU A 178 12.67 -7.21 8.01
C LEU A 178 11.27 -6.63 8.33
N PRO A 179 10.29 -6.59 7.39
CA PRO A 179 8.94 -6.10 7.68
C PRO A 179 8.07 -7.05 8.53
N GLN A 180 8.51 -8.29 8.79
CA GLN A 180 7.84 -9.18 9.76
C GLN A 180 8.20 -8.84 11.22
N ILE A 181 9.32 -8.13 11.48
CA ILE A 181 9.81 -7.88 12.86
C ILE A 181 8.78 -7.12 13.70
N THR A 182 8.25 -6.01 13.19
CA THR A 182 7.27 -5.15 13.91
C THR A 182 5.94 -5.85 14.11
N SER A 183 5.61 -6.77 13.19
CA SER A 183 4.38 -7.56 13.21
C SER A 183 4.52 -8.91 13.91
N LEU A 184 5.66 -9.15 14.57
CA LEU A 184 5.98 -10.34 15.36
C LEU A 184 6.00 -11.65 14.55
N GLY A 185 6.21 -11.56 13.23
CA GLY A 185 6.31 -12.69 12.32
C GLY A 185 5.26 -12.68 11.20
N PHE A 186 4.79 -13.88 10.84
CA PHE A 186 3.84 -14.10 9.75
C PHE A 186 2.51 -14.68 10.28
N ASP A 187 1.39 -14.01 10.00
CA ASP A 187 0.03 -14.47 10.33
C ASP A 187 -0.63 -15.06 9.08
N LYS A 188 -0.97 -16.35 9.14
CA LYS A 188 -1.58 -17.06 8.01
C LYS A 188 -2.96 -16.52 7.64
N GLN A 189 -3.73 -15.98 8.59
CA GLN A 189 -5.05 -15.41 8.35
C GLN A 189 -4.95 -14.06 7.63
N SER A 190 -3.98 -13.21 7.99
CA SER A 190 -3.63 -12.01 7.19
C SER A 190 -3.27 -12.37 5.75
N TYR A 191 -2.33 -13.30 5.56
CA TYR A 191 -1.87 -13.73 4.25
C TYR A 191 -2.99 -14.35 3.39
N GLN A 192 -3.76 -15.29 3.96
CA GLN A 192 -4.76 -16.04 3.21
C GLN A 192 -5.94 -15.16 2.79
N ALA A 193 -6.34 -14.17 3.60
CA ALA A 193 -7.39 -13.21 3.24
C ALA A 193 -7.04 -12.43 1.97
N ILE A 194 -5.79 -11.98 1.85
CA ILE A 194 -5.30 -11.25 0.68
C ILE A 194 -5.26 -12.17 -0.55
N VAL A 195 -4.76 -13.40 -0.40
CA VAL A 195 -4.67 -14.37 -1.50
C VAL A 195 -6.06 -14.78 -2.00
N ASP A 196 -6.95 -15.22 -1.11
CA ASP A 196 -8.27 -15.74 -1.48
C ASP A 196 -9.14 -14.64 -2.12
N GLY A 197 -9.14 -13.43 -1.55
CA GLY A 197 -9.83 -12.28 -2.11
C GLY A 197 -9.23 -11.83 -3.44
N ALA A 198 -7.90 -11.82 -3.59
CA ALA A 198 -7.27 -11.51 -4.88
C ALA A 198 -7.61 -12.54 -5.96
N VAL A 199 -7.56 -13.84 -5.65
CA VAL A 199 -7.97 -14.93 -6.56
C VAL A 199 -9.47 -14.81 -6.92
N LEU A 200 -10.33 -14.48 -5.95
CA LEU A 200 -11.77 -14.24 -6.19
C LEU A 200 -12.01 -13.00 -7.08
N SER A 201 -11.22 -11.94 -6.93
CA SER A 201 -11.30 -10.77 -7.81
C SER A 201 -10.85 -11.10 -9.25
N VAL A 202 -9.79 -11.90 -9.42
CA VAL A 202 -9.36 -12.43 -10.73
C VAL A 202 -10.44 -13.30 -11.35
N LYS A 203 -11.06 -14.19 -10.56
CA LYS A 203 -12.17 -15.04 -10.99
C LYS A 203 -13.34 -14.20 -11.51
N ARG A 204 -13.81 -13.23 -10.72
CA ARG A 204 -14.88 -12.29 -11.11
C ARG A 204 -14.54 -11.47 -12.36
N ALA A 205 -13.27 -11.11 -12.54
CA ALA A 205 -12.79 -10.41 -13.72
C ALA A 205 -12.65 -11.29 -14.97
N HIS A 206 -12.38 -12.59 -14.81
CA HIS A 206 -12.38 -13.55 -15.91
C HIS A 206 -13.81 -13.94 -16.32
N GLU A 207 -14.70 -14.17 -15.36
CA GLU A 207 -16.09 -14.58 -15.59
C GLU A 207 -16.98 -13.42 -16.10
N SER A 208 -16.46 -12.19 -16.12
CA SER A 208 -17.09 -11.00 -16.73
C SER A 208 -16.45 -10.54 -18.06
N LEU A 209 -15.59 -11.36 -18.68
CA LEU A 209 -14.90 -11.02 -19.92
C LEU A 209 -15.87 -10.84 -21.10
N GLN A 210 -15.77 -9.70 -21.76
CA GLN A 210 -16.61 -9.29 -22.88
C GLN A 210 -15.85 -8.37 -23.84
N GLU A 211 -16.34 -8.19 -25.06
CA GLU A 211 -15.80 -7.15 -25.95
C GLU A 211 -16.09 -5.75 -25.40
N GLY A 212 -15.12 -4.86 -25.55
CA GLY A 212 -15.25 -3.47 -25.17
C GLY A 212 -14.14 -2.57 -25.70
N TYR A 213 -14.21 -1.31 -25.32
CA TYR A 213 -13.30 -0.24 -25.71
C TYR A 213 -12.55 0.27 -24.49
N LEU A 214 -11.40 0.87 -24.76
CA LEU A 214 -10.55 1.52 -23.78
C LEU A 214 -10.26 2.95 -24.25
N ASP A 215 -10.56 3.93 -23.41
CA ASP A 215 -10.13 5.31 -23.61
C ASP A 215 -9.56 5.89 -22.31
N PHE A 216 -8.67 6.87 -22.44
CA PHE A 216 -8.00 7.47 -21.30
C PHE A 216 -7.93 8.99 -21.38
N GLY A 217 -7.70 9.60 -20.23
CA GLY A 217 -7.47 11.03 -20.10
C GLY A 217 -6.62 11.35 -18.87
N THR A 218 -6.33 12.63 -18.71
CA THR A 218 -5.51 13.16 -17.61
C THR A 218 -6.11 14.43 -17.05
N THR A 219 -6.00 14.63 -15.75
CA THR A 219 -6.40 15.87 -15.06
C THR A 219 -5.36 16.24 -14.00
N SER A 220 -5.35 17.49 -13.55
CA SER A 220 -4.44 17.97 -12.50
C SER A 220 -5.17 18.11 -11.17
N ILE A 221 -4.59 17.57 -10.10
CA ILE A 221 -5.09 17.66 -8.73
C ILE A 221 -4.02 18.36 -7.89
N SER A 222 -4.07 19.69 -7.87
CA SER A 222 -3.03 20.55 -7.28
C SER A 222 -2.90 20.41 -5.75
N ASP A 223 -3.99 20.08 -5.05
CA ASP A 223 -4.12 20.18 -3.59
C ASP A 223 -4.21 18.83 -2.85
N ALA A 224 -3.92 17.71 -3.51
CA ALA A 224 -3.97 16.37 -2.91
C ALA A 224 -2.62 15.77 -2.51
N ASN A 225 -1.49 16.37 -2.91
CA ASN A 225 -0.14 15.90 -2.57
C ASN A 225 0.88 17.04 -2.37
N LEU A 226 1.95 16.77 -1.63
CA LEU A 226 3.11 17.64 -1.42
C LEU A 226 4.40 16.78 -1.41
N ASN A 227 5.58 17.37 -1.61
CA ASN A 227 6.87 16.65 -1.51
C ASN A 227 7.35 16.65 -0.05
N ARG A 228 7.58 15.47 0.56
CA ARG A 228 8.07 15.35 1.96
C ARG A 228 9.60 15.32 2.09
N SER A 229 10.31 15.25 0.97
CA SER A 229 11.78 15.25 0.90
C SER A 229 12.28 16.28 -0.11
N LEU A 230 11.66 17.47 -0.10
CA LEU A 230 11.92 18.55 -1.05
C LEU A 230 13.41 18.90 -1.17
N PHE A 231 14.18 18.86 -0.08
CA PHE A 231 15.63 19.08 -0.12
C PHE A 231 16.37 18.09 -1.04
N ALA A 232 15.97 16.81 -1.04
CA ALA A 232 16.52 15.81 -1.95
C ALA A 232 16.06 16.07 -3.39
N TYR A 233 14.78 16.40 -3.61
CA TYR A 233 14.29 16.78 -4.95
C TYR A 233 15.08 17.96 -5.54
N LEU A 234 15.44 18.95 -4.71
CA LEU A 234 16.24 20.11 -5.10
C LEU A 234 17.68 19.78 -5.50
N ALA A 235 18.20 18.57 -5.22
CA ALA A 235 19.52 18.13 -5.68
C ALA A 235 19.53 17.74 -7.18
N ASN A 236 18.39 17.38 -7.77
CA ASN A 236 18.29 17.13 -9.20
C ASN A 236 18.69 18.38 -10.01
N LEU A 237 19.18 18.17 -11.24
CA LEU A 237 19.63 19.24 -12.13
C LEU A 237 18.56 20.33 -12.32
N ALA A 238 18.94 21.60 -12.15
CA ALA A 238 18.01 22.73 -12.24
C ALA A 238 17.32 22.83 -13.62
N SER A 239 18.04 22.49 -14.69
CA SER A 239 17.53 22.42 -16.07
C SER A 239 16.60 21.24 -16.35
N GLU A 240 16.62 20.20 -15.50
CA GLU A 240 15.63 19.13 -15.52
C GLU A 240 14.39 19.53 -14.71
N ARG A 241 14.59 20.06 -13.49
CA ARG A 241 13.48 20.55 -12.65
C ARG A 241 12.65 21.63 -13.34
N ALA A 242 13.28 22.52 -14.11
CA ALA A 242 12.59 23.57 -14.88
C ALA A 242 11.66 23.07 -16.00
N GLN A 243 11.65 21.76 -16.30
CA GLN A 243 10.73 21.14 -17.27
C GLN A 243 9.37 20.78 -16.64
N TYR A 244 9.21 20.98 -15.32
CA TYR A 244 8.00 20.61 -14.57
C TYR A 244 7.54 21.78 -13.69
N SER A 245 6.22 21.97 -13.58
CA SER A 245 5.62 23.01 -12.73
C SER A 245 5.77 22.75 -11.23
N ASP A 246 5.91 21.49 -10.83
CA ASP A 246 5.76 21.02 -9.46
C ASP A 246 6.86 20.03 -9.04
N SER A 247 7.21 20.05 -7.75
CA SER A 247 8.09 19.07 -7.08
C SER A 247 7.43 17.72 -6.79
N VAL A 248 6.16 17.54 -7.16
CA VAL A 248 5.44 16.25 -7.19
C VAL A 248 4.63 16.17 -8.47
N ASP A 249 4.25 14.96 -8.90
CA ASP A 249 3.34 14.81 -10.04
C ASP A 249 1.89 15.13 -9.62
N LYS A 250 1.35 16.23 -10.15
CA LYS A 250 -0.06 16.65 -9.96
C LYS A 250 -1.05 15.93 -10.87
N THR A 251 -0.56 15.22 -11.89
CA THR A 251 -1.39 14.58 -12.91
C THR A 251 -1.99 13.27 -12.40
N LEU A 252 -3.33 13.19 -12.33
CA LEU A 252 -4.06 11.92 -12.28
C LEU A 252 -4.31 11.45 -13.71
N THR A 253 -3.94 10.21 -14.02
CA THR A 253 -4.34 9.49 -15.24
C THR A 253 -5.54 8.62 -14.94
N LEU A 254 -6.51 8.54 -15.85
CA LEU A 254 -7.65 7.62 -15.78
C LEU A 254 -7.78 6.85 -17.10
N LEU A 255 -7.84 5.52 -17.01
CA LEU A 255 -8.19 4.58 -18.08
C LEU A 255 -9.60 4.04 -17.81
N ARG A 256 -10.52 4.20 -18.76
CA ARG A 256 -11.92 3.80 -18.68
C ARG A 256 -12.18 2.53 -19.49
N PHE A 257 -13.04 1.68 -18.95
CA PHE A 257 -13.43 0.39 -19.51
C PHE A 257 -14.91 0.46 -19.90
N GLN A 258 -15.23 0.37 -21.21
CA GLN A 258 -16.59 0.50 -21.73
C GLN A 258 -16.98 -0.75 -22.54
N ARG A 259 -18.09 -1.43 -22.20
CA ARG A 259 -18.49 -2.67 -22.89
C ARG A 259 -19.19 -2.38 -24.22
N ALA A 260 -18.90 -3.18 -25.24
CA ALA A 260 -19.25 -2.85 -26.63
C ALA A 260 -20.75 -2.98 -26.96
N TYR A 261 -21.53 -3.74 -26.18
CA TYR A 261 -22.91 -4.11 -26.57
C TYR A 261 -23.98 -3.09 -26.18
N ASP A 262 -23.75 -2.26 -25.15
CA ASP A 262 -24.65 -1.19 -24.71
C ASP A 262 -23.92 0.12 -24.36
N LEU A 263 -22.61 0.18 -24.63
CA LEU A 263 -21.71 1.30 -24.33
C LEU A 263 -21.68 1.73 -22.85
N LYS A 264 -22.07 0.85 -21.92
CA LYS A 264 -21.93 1.13 -20.49
C LYS A 264 -20.47 1.00 -20.02
N ASN A 265 -20.07 1.96 -19.22
CA ASN A 265 -18.80 1.96 -18.50
C ASN A 265 -18.88 0.93 -17.38
N ILE A 266 -17.98 -0.06 -17.41
CA ILE A 266 -17.90 -1.12 -16.39
C ILE A 266 -16.93 -0.72 -15.27
N GLY A 267 -15.88 0.05 -15.57
CA GLY A 267 -14.92 0.46 -14.54
C GLY A 267 -13.96 1.55 -14.99
N VAL A 268 -13.17 2.03 -14.02
CA VAL A 268 -12.04 2.92 -14.24
C VAL A 268 -10.83 2.44 -13.45
N LEU A 269 -9.64 2.61 -14.02
CA LEU A 269 -8.36 2.40 -13.34
C LEU A 269 -7.57 3.71 -13.42
N THR A 270 -7.14 4.22 -12.28
CA THR A 270 -6.45 5.50 -12.15
C THR A 270 -5.06 5.35 -11.55
N TRP A 271 -4.17 6.28 -11.89
CA TRP A 271 -2.83 6.41 -11.32
C TRP A 271 -2.60 7.86 -10.89
N PHE A 272 -2.26 8.05 -9.62
CA PHE A 272 -1.93 9.36 -9.03
C PHE A 272 -0.98 9.17 -7.85
N ALA A 273 0.08 9.97 -7.79
CA ALA A 273 1.13 9.87 -6.77
C ALA A 273 0.71 10.58 -5.47
N VAL A 274 0.21 9.82 -4.49
CA VAL A 274 -0.01 10.35 -3.13
C VAL A 274 0.10 9.21 -2.12
N HIS A 275 0.95 9.39 -1.12
CA HIS A 275 1.15 8.42 -0.05
C HIS A 275 -0.14 8.25 0.77
N PRO A 276 -0.61 7.03 1.10
CA PRO A 276 -1.81 6.80 1.90
C PRO A 276 -1.44 6.64 3.38
N THR A 277 -0.96 7.76 3.90
CA THR A 277 -0.58 8.04 5.30
C THR A 277 -1.39 9.23 5.80
N SER A 278 -2.69 9.25 5.48
CA SER A 278 -3.61 10.29 5.94
C SER A 278 -4.25 9.93 7.28
N MET A 279 -4.49 8.64 7.52
CA MET A 279 -4.65 8.05 8.84
C MET A 279 -3.27 8.00 9.49
N LEU A 280 -3.10 8.62 10.65
CA LEU A 280 -1.80 8.80 11.31
C LEU A 280 -1.28 7.48 11.92
N GLY A 281 0.00 7.41 12.26
CA GLY A 281 0.63 6.21 12.83
C GLY A 281 0.11 5.75 14.21
N ASN A 282 -0.77 6.53 14.83
CA ASN A 282 -1.52 6.16 16.04
C ASN A 282 -2.98 5.73 15.77
N ASN A 283 -3.41 5.65 14.51
CA ASN A 283 -4.69 5.04 14.12
C ASN A 283 -4.67 3.53 14.35
N THR A 284 -5.71 3.01 15.01
CA THR A 284 -5.90 1.59 15.30
C THR A 284 -7.08 0.94 14.56
N HIS A 285 -7.76 1.65 13.65
CA HIS A 285 -8.86 1.10 12.84
C HIS A 285 -8.45 0.84 11.39
N ILE A 286 -8.73 -0.37 10.90
CA ILE A 286 -8.40 -0.79 9.52
C ILE A 286 -9.17 0.03 8.47
N SER A 287 -8.45 0.51 7.45
CA SER A 287 -9.02 1.18 6.27
C SER A 287 -8.09 1.18 5.04
N GLY A 288 -8.64 1.43 3.86
CA GLY A 288 -7.85 1.60 2.62
C GLY A 288 -7.18 2.99 2.48
N ASP A 289 -7.16 3.79 3.56
CA ASP A 289 -6.73 5.20 3.57
C ASP A 289 -7.36 6.02 2.42
N ASN A 290 -6.71 7.08 1.95
CA ASN A 290 -7.29 8.06 1.04
C ASN A 290 -7.62 7.47 -0.35
N LYS A 291 -6.91 6.43 -0.79
CA LYS A 291 -7.20 5.71 -2.05
C LYS A 291 -8.39 4.75 -1.91
N GLY A 292 -8.54 4.07 -0.77
CA GLY A 292 -9.74 3.30 -0.44
C GLY A 292 -10.98 4.20 -0.33
N VAL A 293 -10.85 5.39 0.26
CA VAL A 293 -11.90 6.43 0.23
C VAL A 293 -12.22 6.86 -1.20
N ALA A 294 -11.22 7.18 -2.01
CA ALA A 294 -11.43 7.66 -3.38
C ALA A 294 -12.17 6.62 -4.25
N ALA A 295 -11.76 5.35 -4.15
CA ALA A 295 -12.42 4.22 -4.80
C ALA A 295 -13.88 4.06 -4.34
N TYR A 296 -14.12 4.05 -3.03
CA TYR A 296 -15.47 3.96 -2.45
C TYR A 296 -16.35 5.13 -2.90
N LEU A 297 -15.87 6.38 -2.85
CA LEU A 297 -16.64 7.55 -3.29
C LEU A 297 -16.98 7.47 -4.78
N PHE A 298 -16.08 6.97 -5.62
CA PHE A 298 -16.36 6.76 -7.05
C PHE A 298 -17.40 5.66 -7.27
N GLU A 299 -17.22 4.48 -6.66
CA GLU A 299 -18.13 3.34 -6.74
C GLU A 299 -19.54 3.65 -6.21
N GLN A 300 -19.67 4.55 -5.22
CA GLN A 300 -20.96 5.04 -4.74
C GLN A 300 -21.55 6.11 -5.67
N ALA A 301 -20.73 7.02 -6.22
CA ALA A 301 -21.20 8.15 -7.05
C ALA A 301 -21.69 7.76 -8.46
N VAL A 302 -21.37 6.55 -8.94
CA VAL A 302 -21.90 6.01 -10.21
C VAL A 302 -23.15 5.14 -10.04
N LYS A 303 -23.61 4.87 -8.81
CA LYS A 303 -24.86 4.12 -8.58
C LYS A 303 -26.05 4.93 -9.10
N GLY A 304 -26.68 4.44 -10.16
CA GLY A 304 -27.77 5.13 -10.86
C GLY A 304 -27.32 6.07 -11.98
N ASP A 305 -26.02 6.20 -12.27
CA ASP A 305 -25.57 6.79 -13.53
C ASP A 305 -25.96 5.85 -14.67
N SER A 306 -26.78 6.31 -15.62
CA SER A 306 -27.28 5.47 -16.71
C SER A 306 -26.17 4.94 -17.62
N ARG A 307 -25.01 5.62 -17.65
CA ARG A 307 -23.81 5.21 -18.39
C ARG A 307 -23.00 4.14 -17.65
N ALA A 308 -23.25 3.90 -16.36
CA ALA A 308 -22.54 2.89 -15.60
C ALA A 308 -23.27 1.53 -15.67
N ALA A 309 -22.50 0.45 -15.62
CA ALA A 309 -22.99 -0.90 -15.42
C ALA A 309 -23.11 -1.24 -13.91
N ASP A 310 -24.03 -2.14 -13.57
CA ASP A 310 -24.06 -2.76 -12.25
C ASP A 310 -22.77 -3.55 -11.98
N GLY A 311 -22.29 -3.53 -10.74
CA GLY A 311 -21.01 -4.13 -10.37
C GLY A 311 -19.77 -3.30 -10.72
N PHE A 312 -19.93 -1.99 -10.98
CA PHE A 312 -18.83 -1.09 -11.34
C PHE A 312 -17.63 -1.14 -10.37
N VAL A 313 -16.41 -1.12 -10.90
CA VAL A 313 -15.15 -1.16 -10.13
C VAL A 313 -14.29 0.08 -10.39
N ALA A 314 -13.85 0.77 -9.32
CA ALA A 314 -12.97 1.94 -9.43
C ALA A 314 -11.59 1.69 -8.77
N GLY A 315 -10.57 1.48 -9.59
CA GLY A 315 -9.19 1.26 -9.15
C GLY A 315 -8.46 2.59 -8.93
N PHE A 316 -7.94 2.81 -7.72
CA PHE A 316 -7.05 3.94 -7.41
C PHE A 316 -5.65 3.41 -7.12
N SER A 317 -4.86 3.20 -8.18
CA SER A 317 -3.47 2.77 -8.07
C SER A 317 -2.58 3.91 -7.57
N GLN A 318 -1.43 3.54 -7.04
CA GLN A 318 -0.28 4.42 -6.93
C GLN A 318 0.38 4.68 -8.27
N ALA A 319 1.12 5.79 -8.34
CA ALA A 319 2.16 6.05 -9.33
C ALA A 319 3.54 6.07 -8.65
N ASN A 320 4.43 6.99 -9.01
CA ASN A 320 5.69 7.27 -8.31
C ASN A 320 5.44 7.99 -6.97
N VAL A 321 5.11 7.21 -5.94
CA VAL A 321 4.68 7.72 -4.63
C VAL A 321 5.81 8.19 -3.70
N GLY A 322 7.06 7.80 -3.97
CA GLY A 322 8.12 7.67 -2.97
C GLY A 322 8.44 8.92 -2.13
N ASP A 323 8.44 10.11 -2.73
CA ASP A 323 8.71 11.39 -2.03
C ASP A 323 7.44 12.24 -1.80
N THR A 324 6.26 11.67 -2.05
CA THR A 324 4.97 12.35 -1.86
C THR A 324 4.43 12.19 -0.44
N THR A 325 3.54 13.10 -0.04
CA THR A 325 2.75 13.02 1.20
C THR A 325 1.33 13.56 0.96
N PRO A 326 0.29 13.03 1.64
CA PRO A 326 -1.06 13.59 1.68
C PRO A 326 -1.19 14.77 2.67
N ASN A 327 -0.13 15.03 3.45
CA ASN A 327 -0.11 16.04 4.50
C ASN A 327 0.20 17.43 3.92
N VAL A 328 -0.70 17.88 3.05
CA VAL A 328 -0.53 19.02 2.12
C VAL A 328 -0.36 20.40 2.76
N LEU A 329 -0.52 20.55 4.08
CA LEU A 329 -0.23 21.81 4.76
C LEU A 329 1.26 21.98 5.11
N GLY A 330 2.06 20.90 4.98
CA GLY A 330 3.48 20.88 5.30
C GLY A 330 3.81 20.24 6.65
N ALA A 331 5.10 20.08 6.93
CA ALA A 331 5.62 19.48 8.16
C ALA A 331 5.96 20.53 9.22
N TYR A 332 5.50 20.31 10.45
CA TYR A 332 5.61 21.24 11.57
C TYR A 332 5.96 20.54 12.87
N CYS A 333 6.50 21.31 13.79
CA CYS A 333 6.77 20.91 15.16
C CYS A 333 5.51 20.99 16.02
N ASP A 334 5.09 19.83 16.52
CA ASP A 334 4.00 19.64 17.48
C ASP A 334 4.52 19.63 18.94
N ASP A 335 5.73 20.13 19.16
CA ASP A 335 6.35 20.45 20.46
C ASP A 335 5.73 21.68 21.18
N GLY A 336 4.71 22.29 20.57
CA GLY A 336 4.06 23.54 21.02
C GLY A 336 4.65 24.81 20.40
N SER A 337 5.81 24.76 19.75
CA SER A 337 6.42 25.91 19.07
C SER A 337 5.67 26.33 17.80
N GLY A 338 4.98 25.38 17.16
CA GLY A 338 4.24 25.59 15.91
C GLY A 338 5.11 25.96 14.70
N GLN A 339 6.43 25.83 14.80
CA GLN A 339 7.36 26.13 13.71
C GLN A 339 7.31 25.06 12.62
N MET A 340 7.75 25.39 11.41
CA MET A 340 8.05 24.38 10.38
C MET A 340 9.31 23.61 10.77
N CYS A 341 9.38 22.33 10.42
CA CYS A 341 10.61 21.55 10.60
C CYS A 341 11.74 22.04 9.68
N SER A 342 12.98 21.66 9.98
CA SER A 342 14.09 21.79 9.01
C SER A 342 13.73 21.11 7.68
N LEU A 343 14.02 21.82 6.58
CA LEU A 343 13.82 21.34 5.21
C LEU A 343 14.80 20.20 4.88
N GLU A 344 16.00 20.29 5.44
CA GLU A 344 17.15 19.42 5.22
C GLU A 344 16.96 18.09 5.97
N THR A 345 16.69 18.16 7.27
CA THR A 345 16.75 17.02 8.20
C THR A 345 15.39 16.57 8.75
N SER A 346 14.34 17.37 8.56
CA SER A 346 13.01 17.18 9.17
C SER A 346 13.06 17.09 10.70
N THR A 347 13.88 17.92 11.34
CA THR A 347 13.96 18.06 12.80
C THR A 347 13.26 19.32 13.32
N CYS A 348 12.99 19.32 14.63
CA CYS A 348 12.59 20.49 15.41
C CYS A 348 13.77 21.16 16.10
N ALA A 349 13.51 22.17 16.94
CA ALA A 349 14.53 23.01 17.56
C ALA A 349 15.46 22.27 18.56
N ASP A 350 15.07 21.08 19.02
CA ASP A 350 15.90 20.18 19.84
C ASP A 350 16.82 19.27 19.01
N GLY A 351 16.79 19.38 17.68
CA GLY A 351 17.57 18.56 16.75
C GLY A 351 16.95 17.19 16.44
N LYS A 352 15.70 16.91 16.86
CA LYS A 352 15.08 15.58 16.69
C LYS A 352 13.89 15.57 15.74
N SER A 353 13.59 14.39 15.20
CA SER A 353 12.56 14.13 14.19
C SER A 353 11.18 13.87 14.81
N GLN A 354 11.10 13.35 16.04
CA GLN A 354 9.85 12.88 16.68
C GLN A 354 8.74 13.92 16.80
N SER A 355 9.05 15.20 16.93
CA SER A 355 8.05 16.27 16.99
C SER A 355 7.64 16.80 15.61
N CYS A 356 8.35 16.43 14.54
CA CYS A 356 8.08 16.87 13.18
C CYS A 356 7.01 16.02 12.50
N HIS A 357 5.78 16.53 12.42
CA HIS A 357 4.65 15.86 11.78
C HIS A 357 4.11 16.65 10.59
N GLY A 358 3.76 15.92 9.53
CA GLY A 358 3.00 16.42 8.39
C GLY A 358 1.56 16.71 8.80
N ARG A 359 1.06 17.90 8.47
CA ARG A 359 -0.32 18.29 8.75
C ARG A 359 -1.23 18.08 7.53
N GLY A 360 -2.13 17.12 7.64
CA GLY A 360 -3.25 16.93 6.70
C GLY A 360 -4.22 18.12 6.67
N PRO A 361 -5.10 18.22 5.66
CA PRO A 361 -5.98 19.38 5.48
C PRO A 361 -6.90 19.66 6.68
N GLU A 362 -7.22 18.63 7.46
CA GLU A 362 -8.14 18.68 8.60
C GLU A 362 -7.43 18.49 9.96
N PHE A 363 -6.10 18.65 10.03
CA PHE A 363 -5.24 18.31 11.20
C PHE A 363 -5.69 18.85 12.58
N ARG A 364 -6.55 19.89 12.63
CA ARG A 364 -7.09 20.43 13.88
C ARG A 364 -8.17 19.55 14.50
N LYS A 365 -8.72 18.58 13.76
CA LYS A 365 -9.61 17.57 14.33
C LYS A 365 -8.79 16.49 15.01
N LEU A 366 -9.10 16.24 16.28
CA LEU A 366 -8.43 15.23 17.10
C LEU A 366 -9.01 13.84 16.79
N ASP A 367 -8.91 13.44 15.52
CA ASP A 367 -9.53 12.23 14.96
C ASP A 367 -8.53 11.24 14.35
N LEU A 368 -7.25 11.35 14.72
CA LEU A 368 -6.15 10.49 14.25
C LEU A 368 -5.96 10.49 12.71
N GLY A 369 -6.40 11.56 12.05
CA GLY A 369 -6.31 11.74 10.60
C GLY A 369 -7.57 11.34 9.82
N VAL A 370 -8.59 10.81 10.50
CA VAL A 370 -9.89 10.39 9.94
C VAL A 370 -10.47 11.39 8.93
N SER A 371 -10.53 12.68 9.27
CA SER A 371 -11.08 13.69 8.36
C SER A 371 -10.12 14.06 7.23
N SER A 372 -8.82 14.10 7.52
CA SER A 372 -7.78 14.38 6.51
C SER A 372 -7.78 13.30 5.42
N CYS A 373 -7.89 12.04 5.83
CA CYS A 373 -8.02 10.89 4.95
C CYS A 373 -9.26 10.96 4.06
N PHE A 374 -10.42 11.31 4.64
CA PHE A 374 -11.64 11.47 3.85
C PHE A 374 -11.52 12.61 2.83
N GLU A 375 -10.92 13.74 3.22
CA GLU A 375 -10.76 14.92 2.36
C GLU A 375 -9.75 14.71 1.22
N ILE A 376 -8.60 14.09 1.47
CA ILE A 376 -7.62 13.74 0.41
C ILE A 376 -8.21 12.68 -0.53
N GLY A 377 -8.99 11.73 0.00
CA GLY A 377 -9.74 10.77 -0.83
C GLY A 377 -10.83 11.45 -1.67
N ARG A 378 -11.53 12.44 -1.11
CA ARG A 378 -12.51 13.26 -1.84
C ARG A 378 -11.86 14.08 -2.95
N ARG A 379 -10.64 14.61 -2.77
CA ARG A 379 -9.89 15.33 -3.82
C ARG A 379 -9.54 14.43 -4.99
N GLN A 380 -8.97 13.24 -4.72
CA GLN A 380 -8.70 12.22 -5.73
C GLN A 380 -9.98 11.80 -6.47
N PHE A 381 -11.06 11.50 -5.75
CA PHE A 381 -12.37 11.18 -6.32
C PHE A 381 -12.91 12.32 -7.20
N ALA A 382 -12.87 13.58 -6.74
CA ALA A 382 -13.44 14.71 -7.46
C ALA A 382 -12.72 14.96 -8.80
N GLY A 383 -11.39 14.92 -8.81
CA GLY A 383 -10.61 15.00 -10.05
C GLY A 383 -10.92 13.84 -11.00
N ALA A 384 -10.89 12.60 -10.50
CA ALA A 384 -11.18 11.41 -11.30
C ALA A 384 -12.61 11.41 -11.87
N LYS A 385 -13.63 11.82 -11.08
CA LYS A 385 -15.03 11.87 -11.52
C LYS A 385 -15.26 12.99 -12.53
N SER A 386 -14.69 14.17 -12.32
CA SER A 386 -14.75 15.28 -13.28
C SER A 386 -14.10 14.92 -14.62
N LEU A 387 -13.02 14.13 -14.59
CA LEU A 387 -12.38 13.61 -15.80
C LEU A 387 -13.25 12.54 -16.47
N TYR A 388 -13.74 11.55 -15.72
CA TYR A 388 -14.66 10.52 -16.24
C TYR A 388 -15.91 11.11 -16.90
N ASP A 389 -16.45 12.21 -16.34
CA ASP A 389 -17.59 12.94 -16.92
C ASP A 389 -17.22 13.73 -18.19
N SER A 390 -15.94 14.08 -18.40
CA SER A 390 -15.48 14.74 -19.63
C SER A 390 -15.01 13.75 -20.72
N LEU A 391 -14.73 12.48 -20.41
CA LEU A 391 -14.25 11.50 -21.41
C LEU A 391 -15.23 11.25 -22.57
N ASP A 392 -16.53 11.53 -22.38
CA ASP A 392 -17.53 11.43 -23.46
C ASP A 392 -17.35 12.52 -24.55
N SER A 393 -16.57 13.58 -24.28
CA SER A 393 -16.21 14.63 -25.24
C SER A 393 -14.69 14.82 -25.43
N THR A 394 -13.88 14.42 -24.46
CA THR A 394 -12.43 14.69 -24.38
C THR A 394 -11.66 13.48 -23.84
N SER A 395 -11.46 12.47 -24.69
CA SER A 395 -10.63 11.30 -24.39
C SER A 395 -9.66 10.94 -25.51
N THR A 396 -8.61 10.21 -25.16
CA THR A 396 -7.71 9.54 -26.11
C THR A 396 -8.07 8.06 -26.14
N ALA A 397 -8.58 7.58 -27.27
CA ALA A 397 -8.85 6.15 -27.46
C ALA A 397 -7.55 5.34 -27.49
N VAL A 398 -7.57 4.14 -26.90
CA VAL A 398 -6.44 3.21 -26.97
C VAL A 398 -6.51 2.45 -28.30
N VAL A 399 -5.44 2.49 -29.08
CA VAL A 399 -5.39 2.02 -30.47
C VAL A 399 -4.15 1.16 -30.73
N GLY A 400 -4.32 0.18 -31.61
CA GLY A 400 -3.44 -0.96 -31.79
C GLY A 400 -3.96 -2.15 -31.01
N SER A 401 -4.57 -3.12 -31.70
CA SER A 401 -5.09 -4.38 -31.14
C SER A 401 -4.07 -5.31 -30.45
N THR A 402 -2.80 -4.89 -30.32
CA THR A 402 -1.70 -5.64 -29.70
C THR A 402 -1.74 -5.56 -28.17
N ILE A 403 -1.79 -6.72 -27.51
CA ILE A 403 -1.49 -6.87 -26.08
C ILE A 403 -0.18 -7.62 -25.92
N LYS A 404 0.76 -7.04 -25.17
CA LYS A 404 2.03 -7.70 -24.80
C LYS A 404 2.34 -7.49 -23.34
N SER A 405 3.14 -8.39 -22.79
CA SER A 405 3.76 -8.24 -21.47
C SER A 405 5.07 -9.01 -21.44
N PHE A 406 6.00 -8.60 -20.59
CA PHE A 406 7.14 -9.42 -20.20
C PHE A 406 7.31 -9.39 -18.68
N HIS A 407 7.91 -10.45 -18.16
CA HIS A 407 8.47 -10.51 -16.81
C HIS A 407 9.78 -11.27 -16.84
N TYR A 408 10.73 -10.84 -16.04
CA TYR A 408 11.84 -11.65 -15.58
C TYR A 408 12.30 -11.18 -14.20
N PHE A 409 13.09 -12.00 -13.53
CA PHE A 409 13.77 -11.64 -12.29
C PHE A 409 15.18 -11.12 -12.56
N GLN A 410 15.63 -10.12 -11.79
CA GLN A 410 17.02 -9.68 -11.78
C GLN A 410 17.57 -9.75 -10.35
N ASP A 411 18.76 -10.34 -10.19
CA ASP A 411 19.54 -10.22 -8.96
C ASP A 411 20.33 -8.90 -8.98
N MET A 412 20.17 -8.08 -7.94
CA MET A 412 20.81 -6.77 -7.81
C MET A 412 22.17 -6.84 -7.08
N GLN A 413 22.60 -8.00 -6.58
CA GLN A 413 23.91 -8.14 -5.93
C GLN A 413 25.04 -7.95 -6.94
N TYR A 414 25.72 -6.81 -6.87
CA TYR A 414 26.89 -6.49 -7.71
C TYR A 414 26.62 -6.57 -9.23
N TYR A 415 25.36 -6.40 -9.67
CA TYR A 415 24.99 -6.46 -11.08
C TYR A 415 25.59 -5.27 -11.85
N LYS A 416 26.47 -5.59 -12.81
CA LYS A 416 27.24 -4.64 -13.63
C LYS A 416 26.54 -4.33 -14.95
N PHE A 417 26.50 -3.05 -15.31
CA PHE A 417 25.88 -2.60 -16.55
C PHE A 417 26.46 -1.27 -17.06
N PRO A 418 26.40 -1.00 -18.38
CA PRO A 418 26.79 0.29 -18.94
C PRO A 418 25.73 1.37 -18.67
N LEU A 419 26.19 2.58 -18.40
CA LEU A 419 25.44 3.82 -18.61
C LEU A 419 25.47 4.22 -20.11
N ASP A 420 24.62 5.17 -20.51
CA ASP A 420 24.54 5.68 -21.89
C ASP A 420 25.88 6.23 -22.45
N ASN A 421 26.80 6.65 -21.57
CA ASN A 421 28.15 7.11 -21.93
C ASN A 421 29.20 5.97 -22.01
N GLY A 422 28.78 4.71 -21.89
CA GLY A 422 29.65 3.53 -21.90
C GLY A 422 30.33 3.20 -20.56
N THR A 423 30.19 4.03 -19.52
CA THR A 423 30.77 3.75 -18.19
C THR A 423 30.10 2.53 -17.57
N ILE A 424 30.87 1.51 -17.21
CA ILE A 424 30.35 0.36 -16.46
C ILE A 424 30.21 0.74 -14.99
N VAL A 425 28.98 0.72 -14.49
CA VAL A 425 28.64 0.88 -13.07
C VAL A 425 28.06 -0.42 -12.52
N GLN A 426 27.78 -0.46 -11.22
CA GLN A 426 27.18 -1.64 -10.57
C GLN A 426 26.16 -1.25 -9.50
N THR A 427 25.17 -2.11 -9.30
CA THR A 427 24.29 -2.10 -8.12
C THR A 427 24.92 -2.88 -6.95
N CYS A 428 24.32 -2.80 -5.78
CA CYS A 428 24.83 -3.39 -4.54
C CYS A 428 23.81 -4.37 -3.95
N PRO A 429 24.23 -5.38 -3.15
CA PRO A 429 23.33 -6.08 -2.24
C PRO A 429 22.54 -5.09 -1.38
N ALA A 430 21.28 -5.40 -1.06
CA ALA A 430 20.40 -4.48 -0.33
C ALA A 430 21.00 -3.99 0.99
N ALA A 431 20.96 -2.68 1.25
CA ALA A 431 21.31 -2.12 2.55
C ALA A 431 20.46 -0.88 2.87
N LEU A 432 20.19 -0.65 4.14
CA LEU A 432 19.45 0.52 4.64
C LEU A 432 20.40 1.48 5.36
N GLY A 433 20.25 2.78 5.09
CA GLY A 433 21.06 3.84 5.68
C GLY A 433 20.57 4.31 7.04
N TYR A 434 21.34 5.13 7.75
CA TYR A 434 20.95 5.66 9.06
C TYR A 434 19.59 6.41 9.04
N SER A 435 19.36 7.24 8.03
CA SER A 435 18.09 7.97 7.88
C SER A 435 16.86 7.10 7.56
N PHE A 436 16.99 5.77 7.40
CA PHE A 436 15.83 4.86 7.43
C PHE A 436 15.18 4.86 8.82
N ALA A 437 15.98 4.81 9.89
CA ALA A 437 15.46 4.80 11.27
C ALA A 437 14.95 6.18 11.74
N ALA A 438 15.12 7.23 10.93
CA ALA A 438 14.57 8.57 11.16
C ALA A 438 13.11 8.74 10.72
N GLY A 439 12.55 7.76 9.98
CA GLY A 439 11.19 7.84 9.44
C GLY A 439 10.99 9.04 8.50
N THR A 440 9.74 9.49 8.37
CA THR A 440 9.38 10.70 7.60
C THR A 440 8.47 11.62 8.39
N SER A 441 8.15 12.82 7.89
CA SER A 441 7.13 13.65 8.53
C SER A 441 5.74 13.01 8.60
N ASP A 442 5.45 11.98 7.78
CA ASP A 442 4.17 11.27 7.86
C ASP A 442 4.11 10.28 9.03
N GLY A 443 5.29 9.83 9.49
CA GLY A 443 5.49 8.91 10.59
C GLY A 443 6.97 8.95 10.99
N PRO A 444 7.33 9.79 11.98
CA PRO A 444 8.73 10.00 12.34
C PRO A 444 9.32 8.80 13.05
N GLY A 445 10.65 8.68 12.97
CA GLY A 445 11.42 7.64 13.62
C GLY A 445 11.59 7.84 15.13
N ALA A 446 12.63 7.22 15.70
CA ALA A 446 12.88 7.22 17.13
C ALA A 446 14.29 7.71 17.49
N PHE A 447 14.55 7.85 18.80
CA PHE A 447 15.84 8.19 19.39
C PHE A 447 16.46 9.51 18.88
N ASP A 448 17.58 9.44 18.19
CA ASP A 448 18.41 10.55 17.69
C ASP A 448 18.69 10.42 16.18
N PHE A 449 17.91 9.60 15.47
CA PHE A 449 17.99 9.46 14.01
C PHE A 449 17.32 10.64 13.30
N THR A 450 18.10 11.34 12.47
CA THR A 450 17.65 12.45 11.62
C THR A 450 17.70 12.07 10.14
N GLN A 451 16.93 12.76 9.29
CA GLN A 451 17.09 12.60 7.85
C GLN A 451 18.28 13.43 7.32
N GLY A 452 18.81 13.06 6.16
CA GLY A 452 19.92 13.78 5.52
C GLY A 452 21.30 13.38 6.04
N ASP A 453 21.37 12.33 6.87
CA ASP A 453 22.65 11.89 7.43
C ASP A 453 23.41 11.02 6.42
N SER A 454 24.52 11.57 5.94
CA SER A 454 25.50 10.92 5.05
C SER A 454 26.83 10.64 5.77
N GLY A 455 26.90 10.85 7.08
CA GLY A 455 28.08 10.67 7.92
C GLY A 455 28.01 9.42 8.80
N ALA A 456 28.93 9.33 9.76
CA ALA A 456 28.78 8.42 10.89
C ALA A 456 27.77 9.02 11.88
N PRO A 457 26.93 8.21 12.57
CA PRO A 457 25.93 8.71 13.48
C PRO A 457 26.53 9.58 14.58
N ASN A 458 25.82 10.65 14.96
CA ASN A 458 26.15 11.51 16.10
C ASN A 458 26.32 10.72 17.42
N ASN A 459 25.70 9.54 17.51
CA ASN A 459 25.79 8.62 18.64
C ASN A 459 26.49 7.31 18.21
N PRO A 460 27.70 7.00 18.73
CA PRO A 460 28.46 5.83 18.30
C PRO A 460 27.82 4.50 18.73
N LEU A 461 26.85 4.49 19.66
CA LEU A 461 26.16 3.28 20.10
C LEU A 461 25.56 2.50 18.93
N TRP A 462 25.00 3.20 17.93
CA TRP A 462 24.35 2.57 16.79
C TRP A 462 25.33 1.83 15.86
N SER A 463 26.60 2.24 15.82
CA SER A 463 27.66 1.48 15.12
C SER A 463 27.96 0.14 15.79
N VAL A 464 27.77 0.06 17.12
CA VAL A 464 27.90 -1.19 17.89
C VAL A 464 26.65 -2.06 17.69
N VAL A 465 25.45 -1.47 17.77
CA VAL A 465 24.17 -2.20 17.59
C VAL A 465 24.05 -2.81 16.19
N SER A 466 24.39 -2.05 15.15
CA SER A 466 24.44 -2.57 13.77
C SER A 466 25.53 -3.64 13.60
N GLY A 467 26.73 -3.40 14.13
CA GLY A 467 27.83 -4.36 14.13
C GLY A 467 27.52 -5.70 14.82
N LEU A 468 26.66 -5.69 15.85
CA LEU A 468 26.19 -6.89 16.55
C LEU A 468 25.18 -7.73 15.75
N LEU A 469 24.50 -7.14 14.74
CA LEU A 469 23.67 -7.87 13.78
C LEU A 469 24.51 -8.41 12.62
N LYS A 470 25.21 -7.50 11.93
CA LYS A 470 26.22 -7.79 10.91
C LYS A 470 27.04 -6.53 10.62
N THR A 471 28.36 -6.61 10.74
CA THR A 471 29.28 -5.60 10.18
C THR A 471 29.24 -5.67 8.64
N PRO A 472 28.95 -4.56 7.93
CA PRO A 472 28.96 -4.55 6.47
C PRO A 472 30.36 -4.82 5.90
N SER A 473 30.43 -5.49 4.75
CA SER A 473 31.71 -5.75 4.08
C SER A 473 32.32 -4.47 3.48
N ALA A 474 33.66 -4.38 3.38
CA ALA A 474 34.31 -3.20 2.79
C ALA A 474 33.88 -2.96 1.32
N ALA A 475 33.55 -4.02 0.58
CA ALA A 475 32.99 -3.93 -0.76
C ALA A 475 31.55 -3.38 -0.76
N GLN A 476 30.73 -3.79 0.20
CA GLN A 476 29.36 -3.28 0.39
C GLN A 476 29.37 -1.80 0.78
N VAL A 477 30.21 -1.39 1.74
CA VAL A 477 30.38 0.04 2.12
C VAL A 477 30.82 0.89 0.92
N ALA A 478 31.83 0.44 0.18
CA ALA A 478 32.31 1.15 -1.01
C ALA A 478 31.27 1.21 -2.14
N CYS A 479 30.39 0.22 -2.24
CA CYS A 479 29.32 0.20 -3.24
C CYS A 479 28.15 1.13 -2.87
N GLN A 480 27.75 1.14 -1.59
CA GLN A 480 26.62 1.93 -1.08
C GLN A 480 26.95 3.42 -0.88
N ALA A 481 28.22 3.83 -0.91
CA ALA A 481 28.63 5.22 -0.70
C ALA A 481 27.82 6.24 -1.57
N PRO A 482 27.38 7.38 -1.02
CA PRO A 482 27.69 7.90 0.32
C PRO A 482 26.78 7.39 1.46
N LYS A 483 25.92 6.38 1.26
CA LYS A 483 25.05 5.85 2.34
C LYS A 483 25.90 5.30 3.49
N PRO A 484 25.75 5.81 4.72
CA PRO A 484 26.24 5.12 5.90
C PRO A 484 25.32 3.94 6.19
N VAL A 485 25.81 2.70 6.06
CA VAL A 485 24.97 1.51 6.23
C VAL A 485 24.65 1.27 7.70
N LEU A 486 23.35 1.24 8.02
CA LEU A 486 22.80 0.86 9.32
C LEU A 486 22.45 -0.64 9.37
N LEU A 487 21.85 -1.18 8.30
CA LEU A 487 21.46 -2.59 8.20
C LEU A 487 21.89 -3.20 6.84
N ASP A 488 22.72 -4.25 6.88
CA ASP A 488 23.25 -4.95 5.69
C ASP A 488 22.34 -6.12 5.24
N VAL A 489 21.04 -5.83 5.11
CA VAL A 489 19.96 -6.84 4.97
C VAL A 489 20.10 -7.77 3.76
N GLY A 490 20.70 -7.29 2.67
CA GLY A 490 20.94 -8.06 1.45
C GLY A 490 22.06 -9.08 1.57
N GLU A 491 22.89 -9.02 2.61
CA GLU A 491 23.84 -10.08 2.96
C GLU A 491 23.46 -10.81 4.27
N MET A 492 22.17 -10.81 4.66
CA MET A 492 21.63 -11.49 5.84
C MET A 492 20.58 -12.56 5.47
N SER A 493 20.89 -13.82 5.75
CA SER A 493 20.12 -15.00 5.33
C SER A 493 19.67 -15.92 6.48
N THR A 494 19.88 -15.51 7.74
CA THR A 494 19.51 -16.28 8.95
C THR A 494 18.52 -15.46 9.79
N PRO A 495 17.39 -16.03 10.26
CA PRO A 495 16.88 -17.40 10.00
C PRO A 495 16.45 -17.66 8.54
N TYR A 496 16.17 -16.60 7.77
CA TYR A 496 15.95 -16.60 6.32
C TYR A 496 16.29 -15.20 5.77
N ALA A 497 16.04 -14.93 4.49
CA ALA A 497 16.39 -13.66 3.86
C ALA A 497 15.69 -12.44 4.51
N TRP A 498 16.46 -11.40 4.84
CA TRP A 498 15.95 -10.19 5.51
C TRP A 498 15.26 -9.21 4.55
N SER A 499 15.72 -9.12 3.31
CA SER A 499 15.17 -8.28 2.24
C SER A 499 15.31 -8.99 0.87
N PRO A 500 14.60 -8.55 -0.18
CA PRO A 500 14.94 -8.97 -1.53
C PRO A 500 16.34 -8.49 -1.95
N ASN A 501 17.02 -9.31 -2.73
CA ASN A 501 18.00 -8.89 -3.74
C ASN A 501 17.53 -9.18 -5.16
N ILE A 502 16.71 -10.23 -5.31
CA ILE A 502 16.08 -10.64 -6.56
C ILE A 502 14.76 -9.89 -6.70
N ILE A 503 14.68 -9.02 -7.70
CA ILE A 503 13.53 -8.15 -7.99
C ILE A 503 12.75 -8.58 -9.22
N ASP A 504 11.49 -8.19 -9.28
CA ASP A 504 10.65 -8.29 -10.47
C ASP A 504 10.94 -7.16 -11.47
N VAL A 505 11.15 -7.50 -12.74
CA VAL A 505 11.18 -6.54 -13.86
C VAL A 505 10.02 -6.89 -14.79
N GLN A 506 8.94 -6.10 -14.76
CA GLN A 506 7.72 -6.33 -15.54
C GLN A 506 7.23 -5.06 -16.24
N THR A 507 6.72 -5.21 -17.46
CA THR A 507 6.01 -4.14 -18.18
C THR A 507 4.87 -4.74 -18.99
N LEU A 508 3.73 -4.05 -18.99
CA LEU A 508 2.51 -4.42 -19.72
C LEU A 508 2.26 -3.40 -20.84
N ARG A 509 1.63 -3.83 -21.94
CA ARG A 509 1.28 -2.98 -23.08
C ARG A 509 -0.10 -3.33 -23.63
N VAL A 510 -0.91 -2.30 -23.87
CA VAL A 510 -2.13 -2.34 -24.71
C VAL A 510 -2.08 -1.19 -25.71
N GLY A 511 -2.05 -1.48 -27.01
CA GLY A 511 -2.01 -0.44 -28.04
C GLY A 511 -0.78 0.47 -27.93
N GLN A 512 -1.00 1.76 -27.69
CA GLN A 512 0.04 2.74 -27.37
C GLN A 512 0.31 2.91 -25.86
N PHE A 513 -0.51 2.33 -25.00
CA PHE A 513 -0.47 2.51 -23.54
C PHE A 513 0.45 1.47 -22.90
N ILE A 514 1.44 1.92 -22.13
CA ILE A 514 2.52 1.10 -21.56
C ILE A 514 2.59 1.31 -20.04
N ILE A 515 2.59 0.21 -19.28
CA ILE A 515 2.55 0.20 -17.82
C ILE A 515 3.84 -0.41 -17.28
N ILE A 516 4.71 0.43 -16.71
CA ILE A 516 5.86 0.00 -15.92
C ILE A 516 5.33 -0.50 -14.57
N VAL A 517 5.63 -1.74 -14.21
CA VAL A 517 5.21 -2.34 -12.93
C VAL A 517 6.40 -2.31 -11.97
N SER A 518 6.37 -1.39 -11.01
CA SER A 518 7.51 -1.05 -10.15
C SER A 518 7.48 -1.80 -8.81
N PRO A 519 8.51 -2.59 -8.45
CA PRO A 519 8.65 -3.19 -7.12
C PRO A 519 9.13 -2.20 -6.03
N VAL A 520 9.25 -0.92 -6.37
CA VAL A 520 9.88 0.12 -5.55
C VAL A 520 9.10 1.42 -5.57
N GLU A 521 9.18 2.16 -4.48
CA GLU A 521 8.62 3.50 -4.33
C GLU A 521 9.48 4.52 -5.08
N ALA A 522 9.23 4.67 -6.37
CA ALA A 522 9.88 5.68 -7.20
C ALA A 522 9.56 7.09 -6.65
N SER A 523 10.59 7.90 -6.41
CA SER A 523 10.46 9.35 -6.19
C SER A 523 9.88 10.03 -7.43
N THR A 524 9.48 11.30 -7.28
CA THR A 524 8.97 12.12 -8.36
C THR A 524 9.94 12.18 -9.54
N MET A 525 11.21 12.49 -9.33
CA MET A 525 12.16 12.57 -10.45
C MET A 525 12.59 11.19 -10.97
N ALA A 526 12.71 10.18 -10.10
CA ALA A 526 12.97 8.81 -10.53
C ALA A 526 11.86 8.27 -11.46
N GLY A 527 10.60 8.50 -11.09
CA GLY A 527 9.42 8.14 -11.90
C GLY A 527 9.38 8.88 -13.24
N ARG A 528 9.65 10.19 -13.24
CA ARG A 528 9.75 11.02 -14.46
C ARG A 528 10.82 10.49 -15.40
N ARG A 529 12.05 10.29 -14.92
CA ARG A 529 13.17 9.75 -15.72
C ARG A 529 12.85 8.38 -16.31
N TRP A 530 12.30 7.46 -15.52
CA TRP A 530 11.99 6.10 -15.97
C TRP A 530 10.89 6.08 -17.05
N ARG A 531 9.80 6.82 -16.86
CA ARG A 531 8.75 6.96 -17.89
C ARG A 531 9.27 7.61 -19.18
N ASN A 532 10.05 8.68 -19.07
CA ASN A 532 10.59 9.39 -20.23
C ASN A 532 11.55 8.51 -21.05
N ALA A 533 12.43 7.76 -20.39
CA ALA A 533 13.33 6.81 -21.04
C ALA A 533 12.56 5.69 -21.78
N VAL A 534 11.56 5.09 -21.10
CA VAL A 534 10.70 4.06 -21.71
C VAL A 534 9.89 4.62 -22.87
N LYS A 535 9.36 5.86 -22.77
CA LYS A 535 8.64 6.51 -23.87
C LYS A 535 9.55 6.71 -25.09
N ALA A 536 10.74 7.29 -24.89
CA ALA A 536 11.69 7.55 -25.97
C ALA A 536 12.15 6.27 -26.68
N ALA A 537 12.34 5.17 -25.93
CA ALA A 537 12.65 3.86 -26.51
C ALA A 537 11.44 3.22 -27.19
N ALA A 538 10.23 3.35 -26.64
CA ALA A 538 8.99 2.86 -27.24
C ALA A 538 8.70 3.52 -28.60
N SER A 539 8.94 4.83 -28.73
CA SER A 539 8.82 5.53 -30.02
C SER A 539 9.86 5.04 -31.04
N LYS A 540 11.13 4.86 -30.62
CA LYS A 540 12.20 4.31 -31.47
C LYS A 540 11.93 2.87 -31.95
N LEU A 541 11.26 2.06 -31.11
CA LEU A 541 10.88 0.67 -31.40
C LEU A 541 9.51 0.51 -32.08
N ALA A 542 8.83 1.62 -32.42
CA ALA A 542 7.47 1.63 -32.96
C ALA A 542 6.46 0.80 -32.13
N LEU A 543 6.51 0.94 -30.79
CA LEU A 543 5.57 0.29 -29.85
C LEU A 543 4.21 1.01 -29.75
N ALA A 544 3.84 1.79 -30.77
CA ALA A 544 2.54 2.40 -30.95
C ALA A 544 2.19 2.38 -32.45
N PRO A 545 0.91 2.43 -32.85
CA PRO A 545 0.53 2.54 -34.26
C PRO A 545 1.14 3.78 -34.94
N ALA A 546 1.27 3.74 -36.27
CA ALA A 546 1.84 4.85 -37.03
C ALA A 546 1.06 6.16 -36.79
N GLY A 547 1.77 7.23 -36.44
CA GLY A 547 1.17 8.53 -36.09
C GLY A 547 0.66 8.65 -34.64
N VAL A 548 0.79 7.59 -33.82
CA VAL A 548 0.35 7.57 -32.41
C VAL A 548 1.57 7.60 -31.50
N GLU A 549 1.55 8.49 -30.50
CA GLU A 549 2.60 8.58 -29.48
C GLU A 549 2.40 7.51 -28.38
N PRO A 550 3.46 6.80 -27.93
CA PRO A 550 3.38 5.95 -26.75
C PRO A 550 3.02 6.75 -25.50
N PHE A 551 2.07 6.23 -24.72
CA PHE A 551 1.68 6.80 -23.44
C PHE A 551 2.18 5.88 -22.32
N VAL A 552 3.13 6.36 -21.52
CA VAL A 552 3.82 5.54 -20.51
C VAL A 552 3.42 5.99 -19.11
N ILE A 553 3.01 5.04 -18.29
CA ILE A 553 2.77 5.24 -16.85
C ILE A 553 3.65 4.29 -16.02
N LEU A 554 3.74 4.58 -14.73
CA LEU A 554 4.37 3.71 -13.73
C LEU A 554 3.36 3.45 -12.61
N GLY A 555 3.27 2.20 -12.16
CA GLY A 555 2.48 1.79 -11.01
C GLY A 555 3.26 0.84 -10.11
N GLY A 556 3.33 1.17 -8.82
CA GLY A 556 4.05 0.45 -7.77
C GLY A 556 3.70 1.03 -6.39
N PRO A 557 3.95 0.33 -5.28
CA PRO A 557 4.79 -0.86 -5.18
C PRO A 557 4.06 -2.13 -5.61
N ALA A 558 4.78 -2.99 -6.34
CA ALA A 558 4.19 -4.13 -7.02
C ALA A 558 5.06 -5.38 -7.02
N ASN A 559 4.41 -6.55 -6.97
CA ASN A 559 4.96 -7.90 -7.07
C ASN A 559 5.91 -8.37 -5.96
N THR A 560 6.90 -7.56 -5.59
CA THR A 560 7.90 -7.80 -4.53
C THR A 560 8.24 -6.45 -3.93
N TYR A 561 8.13 -6.27 -2.62
CA TYR A 561 8.43 -4.98 -2.00
C TYR A 561 9.93 -4.78 -1.77
N ALA A 562 10.55 -3.87 -2.51
CA ALA A 562 11.99 -3.58 -2.47
C ALA A 562 12.30 -2.14 -1.98
N HIS A 563 11.48 -1.60 -1.07
CA HIS A 563 11.61 -0.25 -0.52
C HIS A 563 11.62 0.84 -1.62
N TYR A 564 12.54 1.81 -1.56
CA TYR A 564 12.45 3.07 -2.31
C TYR A 564 13.36 3.10 -3.55
N LEU A 565 13.10 4.06 -4.44
CA LEU A 565 13.89 4.32 -5.64
C LEU A 565 13.99 5.83 -5.89
N VAL A 566 15.14 6.41 -5.58
CA VAL A 566 15.44 7.83 -5.83
C VAL A 566 16.43 8.01 -7.01
N THR A 567 16.64 9.24 -7.47
CA THR A 567 17.72 9.56 -8.44
C THR A 567 19.11 9.47 -7.79
N PRO A 568 20.20 9.28 -8.54
CA PRO A 568 21.55 9.35 -7.98
C PRO A 568 21.83 10.67 -7.21
N GLU A 569 21.23 11.78 -7.65
CA GLU A 569 21.33 13.08 -7.01
C GLU A 569 20.54 13.14 -5.68
N GLU A 570 19.30 12.64 -5.66
CA GLU A 570 18.50 12.50 -4.43
C GLU A 570 19.15 11.50 -3.45
N TYR A 571 19.79 10.44 -3.97
CA TYR A 571 20.50 9.44 -3.18
C TYR A 571 21.69 10.05 -2.43
N ALA A 572 22.43 10.96 -3.06
CA ALA A 572 23.59 11.60 -2.45
C ALA A 572 23.22 12.43 -1.20
N ILE A 573 21.96 12.85 -1.06
CA ILE A 573 21.45 13.63 0.07
C ILE A 573 21.07 12.75 1.28
N GLN A 574 20.86 11.44 1.11
CA GLN A 574 20.52 10.49 2.20
C GLN A 574 19.38 10.94 3.14
N ARG A 575 18.32 11.56 2.60
CA ARG A 575 17.00 11.58 3.27
C ARG A 575 16.39 10.16 3.29
N TYR A 576 15.27 9.97 3.99
CA TYR A 576 14.67 8.66 4.25
C TYR A 576 14.55 7.78 2.99
N GLU A 577 14.07 8.34 1.87
CA GLU A 577 13.93 7.63 0.60
C GLU A 577 15.29 7.21 0.00
N GLY A 578 16.34 8.03 0.14
CA GLY A 578 17.70 7.73 -0.32
C GLY A 578 18.41 6.69 0.56
N ALA A 579 18.23 6.77 1.88
CA ALA A 579 18.68 5.73 2.82
C ALA A 579 17.94 4.40 2.59
N SER A 580 16.68 4.46 2.14
CA SER A 580 15.82 3.31 1.84
C SER A 580 15.91 2.80 0.39
N THR A 581 16.78 3.39 -0.44
CA THR A 581 17.05 2.92 -1.81
C THR A 581 18.09 1.80 -1.74
N LEU A 582 17.62 0.55 -1.71
CA LEU A 582 18.37 -0.63 -1.25
C LEU A 582 19.70 -0.87 -1.97
N TYR A 583 19.74 -0.76 -3.29
CA TYR A 583 20.77 -1.33 -4.17
C TYR A 583 21.85 -0.33 -4.62
N GLY A 584 22.07 0.74 -3.85
CA GLY A 584 23.11 1.74 -4.11
C GLY A 584 22.68 2.90 -5.02
N PRO A 585 23.58 3.87 -5.28
CA PRO A 585 23.27 5.07 -6.08
C PRO A 585 22.88 4.75 -7.53
N TRP A 586 23.32 3.62 -8.07
CA TRP A 586 23.05 3.19 -9.44
C TRP A 586 21.72 2.43 -9.62
N GLN A 587 20.89 2.35 -8.58
CA GLN A 587 19.62 1.61 -8.61
C GLN A 587 18.68 2.11 -9.72
N LEU A 588 18.42 3.42 -9.85
CA LEU A 588 17.54 3.96 -10.90
C LEU A 588 18.07 3.69 -12.32
N PRO A 589 19.33 4.01 -12.65
CA PRO A 589 19.92 3.62 -13.94
C PRO A 589 19.82 2.11 -14.23
N ALA A 590 19.94 1.25 -13.21
CA ALA A 590 19.76 -0.19 -13.38
C ALA A 590 18.31 -0.55 -13.75
N PHE A 591 17.32 -0.08 -13.00
CA PHE A 591 15.89 -0.31 -13.29
C PHE A 591 15.48 0.18 -14.68
N VAL A 592 15.97 1.37 -15.09
CA VAL A 592 15.74 1.89 -16.44
C VAL A 592 16.37 0.96 -17.48
N ASN A 593 17.66 0.66 -17.39
CA ASN A 593 18.37 -0.22 -18.33
C ASN A 593 17.71 -1.62 -18.44
N LEU A 594 17.37 -2.25 -17.31
CA LEU A 594 16.67 -3.54 -17.26
C LEU A 594 15.32 -3.51 -17.99
N THR A 595 14.58 -2.41 -17.86
CA THR A 595 13.33 -2.19 -18.60
C THR A 595 13.60 -2.02 -20.09
N LEU A 596 14.53 -1.12 -20.46
CA LEU A 596 14.84 -0.80 -21.86
C LEU A 596 15.33 -2.01 -22.65
N ARG A 597 16.18 -2.86 -22.04
CA ARG A 597 16.70 -4.11 -22.66
C ARG A 597 15.60 -5.12 -22.96
N ALA A 598 14.45 -5.06 -22.28
CA ALA A 598 13.33 -5.97 -22.46
C ALA A 598 12.16 -5.37 -23.28
N LEU A 599 12.13 -4.06 -23.56
CA LEU A 599 11.10 -3.44 -24.40
C LEU A 599 10.91 -4.09 -25.79
N PRO A 600 11.91 -4.67 -26.47
CA PRO A 600 11.69 -5.39 -27.73
C PRO A 600 10.69 -6.56 -27.63
N PHE A 601 10.52 -7.18 -26.44
CA PHE A 601 9.50 -8.22 -26.22
C PHE A 601 8.05 -7.67 -26.23
N LEU A 602 7.87 -6.34 -26.19
CA LEU A 602 6.57 -5.68 -26.35
C LEU A 602 6.25 -5.33 -27.81
N ALA A 603 7.12 -5.63 -28.78
CA ALA A 603 6.85 -5.39 -30.20
C ALA A 603 5.69 -6.29 -30.69
N PRO A 604 4.85 -5.86 -31.67
CA PRO A 604 3.69 -6.64 -32.10
C PRO A 604 4.05 -8.06 -32.58
N GLY A 605 5.10 -8.17 -33.40
CA GLY A 605 5.63 -9.44 -33.91
C GLY A 605 6.49 -10.24 -32.92
N ALA A 606 6.67 -9.79 -31.67
CA ALA A 606 7.46 -10.53 -30.69
C ALA A 606 6.73 -11.82 -30.25
N THR A 607 7.41 -12.96 -30.44
CA THR A 607 6.93 -14.31 -30.06
C THR A 607 7.70 -14.93 -28.89
N GLY A 608 8.90 -14.41 -28.58
CA GLY A 608 9.71 -14.85 -27.45
C GLY A 608 9.42 -14.08 -26.15
N ALA A 609 10.08 -14.51 -25.08
CA ALA A 609 10.10 -13.85 -23.77
C ALA A 609 11.57 -13.68 -23.31
N PRO A 610 11.87 -12.75 -22.38
CA PRO A 610 13.18 -12.68 -21.75
C PRO A 610 13.48 -13.98 -20.97
N ALA A 611 14.77 -14.28 -20.77
CA ALA A 611 15.18 -15.35 -19.87
C ALA A 611 14.68 -15.04 -18.45
N PRO A 612 14.12 -16.01 -17.69
CA PRO A 612 13.33 -15.73 -16.49
C PRO A 612 14.15 -15.22 -15.29
N GLY A 613 15.48 -15.32 -15.33
CA GLY A 613 16.37 -14.94 -14.24
C GLY A 613 16.38 -15.93 -13.05
N PRO A 614 17.10 -15.61 -11.97
CA PRO A 614 17.09 -16.40 -10.75
C PRO A 614 15.75 -16.26 -10.02
N THR A 615 15.26 -17.33 -9.40
CA THR A 615 13.99 -17.28 -8.65
C THR A 615 14.22 -16.73 -7.24
N PRO A 616 13.41 -15.76 -6.75
CA PRO A 616 13.53 -15.24 -5.38
C PRO A 616 13.18 -16.31 -4.33
N PRO A 617 13.72 -16.22 -3.11
CA PRO A 617 13.39 -17.15 -2.02
C PRO A 617 11.92 -17.03 -1.61
N ASP A 618 11.25 -18.17 -1.44
CA ASP A 618 9.89 -18.27 -0.90
C ASP A 618 9.96 -18.72 0.56
N ASN A 619 9.81 -17.78 1.49
CA ASN A 619 9.94 -18.05 2.92
C ASN A 619 8.60 -18.44 3.57
N ARG A 620 7.47 -18.51 2.84
CA ARG A 620 6.11 -18.75 3.41
C ARG A 620 6.00 -19.98 4.32
N LYS A 621 6.87 -20.98 4.14
CA LYS A 621 6.91 -22.22 4.91
C LYS A 621 7.96 -22.22 6.05
N SER A 622 8.83 -21.22 6.09
CA SER A 622 9.91 -21.06 7.08
C SER A 622 9.77 -19.80 7.95
N SER A 623 8.84 -18.88 7.60
CA SER A 623 8.56 -17.68 8.38
C SER A 623 8.25 -18.00 9.85
N LEU A 624 8.92 -17.30 10.76
CA LEU A 624 8.60 -17.35 12.18
C LEU A 624 7.26 -16.66 12.45
N SER A 625 6.60 -17.05 13.53
CA SER A 625 5.40 -16.38 14.03
C SER A 625 5.33 -16.49 15.55
N PHE A 626 5.36 -15.34 16.22
CA PHE A 626 5.13 -15.20 17.66
C PHE A 626 3.72 -14.63 17.94
N ILE A 627 2.91 -14.52 16.89
CA ILE A 627 1.56 -13.96 16.90
C ILE A 627 0.61 -14.97 17.55
N THR A 628 0.12 -14.64 18.75
CA THR A 628 -0.85 -15.50 19.44
C THR A 628 -2.19 -15.51 18.69
N GLY A 629 -2.70 -16.69 18.33
CA GLY A 629 -4.07 -16.85 17.86
C GLY A 629 -5.09 -16.71 19.00
N VAL A 630 -6.39 -16.61 18.67
CA VAL A 630 -7.46 -16.56 19.67
C VAL A 630 -7.43 -17.83 20.51
N VAL A 631 -7.29 -17.71 21.83
CA VAL A 631 -7.32 -18.86 22.75
C VAL A 631 -8.76 -19.25 23.05
N VAL A 632 -9.53 -18.32 23.63
CA VAL A 632 -10.92 -18.46 24.06
C VAL A 632 -11.57 -17.08 24.10
N ASP A 633 -12.87 -17.00 23.85
CA ASP A 633 -13.72 -15.87 24.21
C ASP A 633 -14.64 -16.24 25.36
N GLY A 634 -14.91 -15.29 26.24
CA GLY A 634 -15.84 -15.46 27.35
C GLY A 634 -16.77 -14.26 27.52
N VAL A 635 -17.79 -14.44 28.35
CA VAL A 635 -18.66 -13.38 28.87
C VAL A 635 -18.79 -13.51 30.38
N PRO A 636 -19.14 -12.42 31.11
CA PRO A 636 -19.51 -12.50 32.51
C PRO A 636 -20.66 -13.48 32.78
N ALA A 637 -20.73 -14.02 33.99
CA ALA A 637 -21.82 -14.90 34.39
C ALA A 637 -23.17 -14.18 34.29
N GLY A 638 -24.15 -14.81 33.62
CA GLY A 638 -25.46 -14.21 33.33
C GLY A 638 -25.52 -13.35 32.06
N SER A 639 -24.40 -13.09 31.40
CA SER A 639 -24.35 -12.44 30.08
C SER A 639 -24.31 -13.44 28.91
N SER A 640 -24.56 -12.93 27.70
CA SER A 640 -24.43 -13.70 26.44
C SER A 640 -23.71 -12.89 25.37
N PHE A 641 -23.05 -13.58 24.42
CA PHE A 641 -22.46 -12.93 23.25
C PHE A 641 -23.55 -12.25 22.41
N GLY A 642 -23.31 -11.00 21.99
CA GLY A 642 -24.30 -10.18 21.27
C GLY A 642 -25.31 -9.49 22.18
N GLN A 643 -25.29 -9.71 23.50
CA GLN A 643 -26.08 -8.90 24.45
C GLN A 643 -25.69 -7.43 24.32
N VAL A 644 -26.67 -6.54 24.12
CA VAL A 644 -26.43 -5.10 24.10
C VAL A 644 -26.22 -4.59 25.53
N THR A 645 -25.07 -3.97 25.78
CA THR A 645 -24.70 -3.39 27.09
C THR A 645 -24.93 -1.89 27.14
N ALA A 646 -24.89 -1.20 25.99
CA ALA A 646 -25.31 0.18 25.84
C ALA A 646 -26.20 0.30 24.58
N GLN A 647 -27.49 0.58 24.78
CA GLN A 647 -28.45 0.81 23.70
C GLN A 647 -28.28 2.22 23.10
N PRO A 648 -28.63 2.44 21.82
CA PRO A 648 -28.75 3.78 21.26
C PRO A 648 -29.91 4.53 21.93
N LYS A 649 -29.86 5.87 21.88
CA LYS A 649 -30.99 6.73 22.31
C LYS A 649 -32.19 6.48 21.40
N ALA A 650 -33.42 6.65 21.92
CA ALA A 650 -34.64 6.45 21.14
C ALA A 650 -34.78 7.37 19.90
N SER A 651 -34.09 8.52 19.87
CA SER A 651 -34.06 9.42 18.72
C SER A 651 -32.76 10.22 18.64
N TYR A 652 -32.35 10.56 17.42
CA TYR A 652 -31.20 11.42 17.11
C TYR A 652 -31.54 12.38 15.96
N VAL A 653 -31.03 13.61 16.03
CA VAL A 653 -31.02 14.53 14.88
C VAL A 653 -29.94 14.07 13.88
N ARG A 654 -30.24 14.10 12.58
CA ARG A 654 -29.27 13.80 11.52
C ARG A 654 -28.03 14.69 11.64
N GLY A 655 -26.85 14.07 11.55
CA GLY A 655 -25.56 14.67 11.87
C GLY A 655 -24.97 14.23 13.21
N ALA A 656 -25.76 13.63 14.11
CA ALA A 656 -25.26 13.02 15.34
C ALA A 656 -24.60 11.64 15.10
N VAL A 657 -23.74 11.22 16.03
CA VAL A 657 -23.18 9.86 16.05
C VAL A 657 -24.10 8.94 16.86
N VAL A 658 -24.51 7.82 16.28
CA VAL A 658 -25.29 6.77 16.96
C VAL A 658 -24.37 5.64 17.39
N ASN A 659 -24.23 5.43 18.69
CA ASN A 659 -23.39 4.36 19.25
C ASN A 659 -24.24 3.27 19.90
N ALA A 660 -23.81 2.01 19.74
CA ALA A 660 -24.30 0.87 20.51
C ALA A 660 -23.13 -0.04 20.90
N THR A 661 -23.14 -0.54 22.14
CA THR A 661 -22.10 -1.45 22.65
C THR A 661 -22.70 -2.82 22.99
N PHE A 662 -21.95 -3.87 22.68
CA PHE A 662 -22.34 -5.27 22.79
C PHE A 662 -21.27 -6.08 23.54
N MET A 663 -21.68 -7.16 24.21
CA MET A 663 -20.79 -8.23 24.64
C MET A 663 -20.19 -8.91 23.39
N GLY A 664 -18.88 -8.83 23.27
CA GLY A 664 -18.13 -9.16 22.05
C GLY A 664 -17.35 -10.48 22.13
N ALA A 665 -16.97 -10.97 20.95
CA ALA A 665 -15.93 -11.97 20.77
C ALA A 665 -14.89 -11.44 19.76
N ASN A 666 -13.72 -12.05 19.73
CA ASN A 666 -12.62 -11.65 18.87
C ASN A 666 -12.95 -11.87 17.37
N PRO A 667 -12.94 -10.83 16.51
CA PRO A 667 -13.24 -10.97 15.09
C PRO A 667 -12.24 -11.86 14.31
N ARG A 668 -11.05 -12.16 14.86
CA ARG A 668 -10.12 -13.15 14.26
C ARG A 668 -10.68 -14.58 14.22
N ASN A 669 -11.77 -14.87 14.93
CA ASN A 669 -12.48 -16.14 14.80
C ASN A 669 -13.11 -16.32 13.39
N ASN A 670 -13.51 -15.23 12.74
CA ASN A 670 -14.12 -15.23 11.42
C ASN A 670 -13.98 -13.83 10.82
N LEU A 671 -13.19 -13.69 9.75
CA LEU A 671 -12.98 -12.39 9.09
C LEU A 671 -14.24 -11.79 8.45
N ARG A 672 -15.29 -12.62 8.29
CA ARG A 672 -16.56 -12.29 7.61
C ARG A 672 -16.32 -11.68 6.23
N LEU A 673 -15.34 -12.22 5.49
CA LEU A 673 -15.03 -11.84 4.11
C LEU A 673 -16.30 -11.97 3.26
N GLU A 674 -16.54 -10.98 2.37
CA GLU A 674 -17.77 -10.87 1.57
C GLU A 674 -19.06 -10.74 2.41
N GLY A 675 -18.94 -10.48 3.71
CA GLY A 675 -20.03 -10.25 4.66
C GLY A 675 -19.84 -8.95 5.43
N THR A 676 -20.30 -8.91 6.69
CA THR A 676 -20.08 -7.76 7.58
C THR A 676 -20.14 -8.15 9.07
N TYR A 677 -19.33 -7.50 9.91
CA TYR A 677 -19.46 -7.50 11.37
C TYR A 677 -20.57 -6.57 11.86
N ALA A 678 -20.80 -5.45 11.16
CA ALA A 678 -21.70 -4.37 11.59
C ALA A 678 -22.71 -4.01 10.50
N ALA A 679 -23.96 -3.80 10.85
CA ALA A 679 -24.97 -3.33 9.92
C ALA A 679 -25.91 -2.31 10.57
N VAL A 680 -26.29 -1.29 9.79
CA VAL A 680 -27.45 -0.45 10.10
C VAL A 680 -28.60 -0.95 9.24
N GLU A 681 -29.71 -1.31 9.89
CA GLU A 681 -30.94 -1.70 9.21
C GLU A 681 -31.98 -0.60 9.35
N LYS A 682 -32.72 -0.33 8.27
CA LYS A 682 -33.86 0.60 8.25
C LYS A 682 -35.17 -0.20 8.22
N LYS A 683 -36.17 0.29 8.97
CA LYS A 683 -37.53 -0.27 8.96
C LYS A 683 -38.29 0.14 7.69
N GLY A 684 -38.95 -0.82 7.05
CA GLY A 684 -39.89 -0.64 5.95
C GLY A 684 -41.28 -0.23 6.43
N ALA A 685 -42.15 0.20 5.50
CA ALA A 685 -43.55 0.54 5.81
C ALA A 685 -44.42 -0.70 6.14
N ASP A 686 -43.97 -1.86 5.69
CA ASP A 686 -44.46 -3.20 6.01
C ASP A 686 -43.91 -3.75 7.35
N GLY A 687 -43.04 -3.00 8.03
CA GLY A 687 -42.35 -3.44 9.24
C GLY A 687 -41.14 -4.35 9.01
N SER A 688 -40.77 -4.63 7.75
CA SER A 688 -39.54 -5.37 7.41
C SER A 688 -38.27 -4.58 7.77
N TRP A 689 -37.12 -5.25 7.74
CA TRP A 689 -35.82 -4.66 8.04
C TRP A 689 -34.84 -4.89 6.90
N THR A 690 -34.38 -3.79 6.30
CA THR A 690 -33.43 -3.83 5.18
C THR A 690 -32.10 -3.23 5.63
N GLN A 691 -31.00 -3.94 5.41
CA GLN A 691 -29.65 -3.41 5.62
C GLN A 691 -29.42 -2.22 4.67
N VAL A 692 -29.07 -1.07 5.24
CA VAL A 692 -28.76 0.16 4.50
C VAL A 692 -27.29 0.57 4.60
N ARG A 693 -26.57 0.13 5.63
CA ARG A 693 -25.11 0.31 5.78
C ARG A 693 -24.45 -0.94 6.33
N SER A 694 -23.16 -1.07 6.06
CA SER A 694 -22.27 -2.20 6.36
C SER A 694 -20.89 -1.70 6.82
N ASP A 695 -20.00 -2.58 7.29
CA ASP A 695 -18.61 -2.20 7.63
C ASP A 695 -17.71 -1.88 6.41
N ALA A 696 -18.28 -1.94 5.19
CA ALA A 696 -17.71 -1.37 3.98
C ALA A 696 -17.98 0.14 3.82
N ASP A 697 -18.97 0.69 4.52
CA ASP A 697 -19.37 2.09 4.45
C ASP A 697 -18.61 2.91 5.49
N TRP A 698 -17.86 3.92 5.04
CA TRP A 698 -16.93 4.76 5.84
C TRP A 698 -17.54 5.40 7.11
N SER A 699 -18.87 5.55 7.13
CA SER A 699 -19.64 6.09 8.26
C SER A 699 -19.97 5.08 9.36
N LEU A 700 -19.72 3.77 9.17
CA LEU A 700 -20.04 2.73 10.15
C LEU A 700 -18.78 2.09 10.74
N VAL A 701 -18.34 2.62 11.88
CA VAL A 701 -17.11 2.21 12.56
C VAL A 701 -17.39 1.04 13.49
N TYR A 702 -16.69 -0.07 13.28
CA TYR A 702 -16.64 -1.21 14.19
C TYR A 702 -15.40 -1.09 15.08
N THR A 703 -15.60 -1.00 16.40
CA THR A 703 -14.52 -0.96 17.40
C THR A 703 -14.64 -2.16 18.34
N TRP A 704 -13.52 -2.81 18.61
CA TRP A 704 -13.43 -3.95 19.52
C TRP A 704 -12.42 -3.65 20.64
N THR A 705 -12.72 -4.12 21.85
CA THR A 705 -11.87 -3.89 23.03
C THR A 705 -11.79 -5.15 23.89
N ARG A 706 -10.57 -5.61 24.20
CA ARG A 706 -10.33 -6.65 25.21
C ARG A 706 -10.64 -6.08 26.59
N THR A 707 -11.64 -6.63 27.29
CA THR A 707 -12.07 -6.15 28.63
C THR A 707 -11.56 -7.05 29.75
N ASN A 708 -11.23 -8.31 29.48
CA ASN A 708 -10.45 -9.16 30.38
C ASN A 708 -9.59 -10.12 29.55
N PHE A 709 -8.25 -10.05 29.71
CA PHE A 709 -7.32 -10.91 28.98
C PHE A 709 -7.41 -12.38 29.43
N VAL A 710 -7.40 -12.63 30.74
CA VAL A 710 -7.36 -13.99 31.34
C VAL A 710 -8.65 -14.76 31.08
N LEU A 711 -9.80 -14.09 31.12
CA LEU A 711 -11.12 -14.70 30.94
C LEU A 711 -11.64 -14.59 29.49
N GLY A 712 -10.86 -14.02 28.57
CA GLY A 712 -11.23 -13.86 27.17
C GLY A 712 -12.38 -12.87 26.92
N TYR A 713 -12.72 -12.00 27.88
CA TYR A 713 -13.87 -11.08 27.73
C TYR A 713 -13.54 -9.94 26.76
N SER A 714 -14.50 -9.55 25.94
CA SER A 714 -14.37 -8.37 25.07
C SER A 714 -15.71 -7.65 24.88
N SER A 715 -15.63 -6.40 24.43
CA SER A 715 -16.79 -5.60 24.04
C SER A 715 -16.62 -5.10 22.61
N VAL A 716 -17.73 -4.97 21.89
CA VAL A 716 -17.78 -4.34 20.57
C VAL A 716 -18.65 -3.09 20.65
N THR A 717 -18.11 -1.94 20.22
CA THR A 717 -18.88 -0.71 20.00
C THR A 717 -19.00 -0.46 18.51
N ILE A 718 -20.23 -0.36 18.02
CA ILE A 718 -20.55 0.07 16.65
C ILE A 718 -21.00 1.53 16.73
N GLY A 719 -20.33 2.40 15.98
CA GLY A 719 -20.65 3.82 15.86
C GLY A 719 -21.04 4.19 14.43
N TRP A 720 -22.17 4.86 14.26
CA TRP A 720 -22.67 5.34 12.98
C TRP A 720 -22.60 6.88 12.91
N GLU A 721 -21.65 7.38 12.11
CA GLU A 721 -21.36 8.79 11.89
C GLU A 721 -22.32 9.40 10.85
N THR A 722 -23.56 9.70 11.24
CA THR A 722 -24.60 10.15 10.29
C THR A 722 -24.28 11.47 9.57
N SER A 723 -23.28 12.24 10.03
CA SER A 723 -22.74 13.43 9.37
C SER A 723 -21.79 13.14 8.20
N ALA A 724 -21.07 12.00 8.25
CA ALA A 724 -20.19 11.55 7.16
C ALA A 724 -20.95 10.81 6.05
N ASP A 725 -22.22 10.48 6.31
CA ASP A 725 -23.00 9.50 5.57
C ASP A 725 -23.92 10.18 4.54
N ARG A 726 -23.63 9.95 3.24
CA ARG A 726 -24.40 10.52 2.14
C ARG A 726 -25.66 9.68 1.87
N GLY A 727 -26.82 10.33 1.90
CA GLY A 727 -28.11 9.68 1.67
C GLY A 727 -28.81 9.16 2.92
N VAL A 728 -28.44 9.62 4.12
CA VAL A 728 -29.21 9.37 5.34
C VAL A 728 -30.55 10.10 5.29
N VAL A 729 -31.63 9.33 5.39
CA VAL A 729 -33.02 9.81 5.41
C VAL A 729 -33.64 9.66 6.80
N VAL A 730 -34.74 10.37 7.05
CA VAL A 730 -35.54 10.19 8.27
C VAL A 730 -36.19 8.80 8.32
N GLY A 731 -36.48 8.33 9.54
CA GLY A 731 -37.17 7.06 9.77
C GLY A 731 -36.60 6.26 10.94
N THR A 732 -37.06 5.02 11.07
CA THR A 732 -36.68 4.10 12.15
C THR A 732 -35.58 3.14 11.73
N TYR A 733 -34.59 2.97 12.61
CA TYR A 733 -33.37 2.22 12.39
C TYR A 733 -33.03 1.32 13.60
N ARG A 734 -32.13 0.36 13.39
CA ARG A 734 -31.47 -0.42 14.45
C ARG A 734 -30.05 -0.81 14.01
N ILE A 735 -29.16 -1.08 14.97
CA ILE A 735 -27.82 -1.60 14.70
C ILE A 735 -27.81 -3.11 14.95
N ARG A 736 -27.16 -3.86 14.05
CA ARG A 736 -26.86 -5.28 14.18
C ARG A 736 -25.35 -5.48 14.31
N TYR A 737 -24.95 -6.33 15.25
CA TYR A 737 -23.61 -6.88 15.38
C TYR A 737 -23.66 -8.38 15.03
N ASN A 738 -22.84 -8.80 14.07
CA ASN A 738 -22.60 -10.21 13.76
C ASN A 738 -21.21 -10.59 14.27
N GLY A 739 -21.13 -11.63 15.11
CA GLY A 739 -19.86 -12.08 15.69
C GLY A 739 -19.75 -13.59 15.72
N ASP A 740 -18.53 -14.06 15.99
CA ASP A 740 -18.17 -15.47 16.03
C ASP A 740 -17.31 -15.69 17.28
N SER A 741 -17.70 -16.63 18.14
CA SER A 741 -17.12 -16.87 19.47
C SER A 741 -16.39 -18.20 19.54
N LYS A 742 -15.20 -18.22 20.15
CA LYS A 742 -14.41 -19.44 20.35
C LYS A 742 -14.56 -19.97 21.78
N PRO A 743 -15.20 -21.13 22.01
CA PRO A 743 -15.17 -21.80 23.31
C PRO A 743 -13.78 -22.42 23.56
N LEU A 744 -13.44 -22.65 24.84
CA LEU A 744 -12.19 -23.32 25.24
C LEU A 744 -12.07 -24.74 24.65
N ILE A 745 -13.20 -25.43 24.49
CA ILE A 745 -13.31 -26.76 23.86
C ILE A 745 -14.51 -26.73 22.91
N GLY A 746 -14.31 -27.20 21.67
CA GLY A 746 -15.36 -27.28 20.64
C GLY A 746 -15.08 -26.36 19.44
N SER A 747 -16.08 -26.22 18.56
CA SER A 747 -16.01 -25.35 17.39
C SER A 747 -16.36 -23.89 17.72
N ILE A 748 -15.88 -22.97 16.89
CA ILE A 748 -16.36 -21.58 16.86
C ILE A 748 -17.87 -21.55 16.59
N LYS A 749 -18.58 -20.59 17.18
CA LYS A 749 -20.04 -20.41 17.06
C LYS A 749 -20.39 -18.97 16.71
N ALA A 750 -21.09 -18.79 15.59
CA ALA A 750 -21.68 -17.52 15.19
C ALA A 750 -22.82 -17.10 16.14
N PHE A 751 -22.98 -15.80 16.34
CA PHE A 751 -24.06 -15.17 17.10
C PHE A 751 -24.41 -13.80 16.52
N THR A 752 -25.52 -13.21 16.98
CA THR A 752 -25.99 -11.91 16.49
C THR A 752 -26.59 -11.08 17.62
N GLY A 753 -26.10 -9.85 17.79
CA GLY A 753 -26.70 -8.83 18.63
C GLY A 753 -27.51 -7.84 17.80
N VAL A 754 -28.61 -7.33 18.36
CA VAL A 754 -29.47 -6.32 17.71
C VAL A 754 -29.96 -5.31 18.76
N THR A 755 -29.91 -4.02 18.45
CA THR A 755 -30.37 -2.95 19.35
C THR A 755 -31.89 -2.84 19.43
N THR A 756 -32.38 -2.09 20.42
CA THR A 756 -33.69 -1.45 20.31
C THR A 756 -33.77 -0.54 19.08
N GLU A 757 -35.00 -0.26 18.63
CA GLU A 757 -35.26 0.69 17.55
C GLU A 757 -34.94 2.12 17.99
N PHE A 758 -34.45 2.95 17.06
CA PHE A 758 -34.26 4.39 17.24
C PHE A 758 -34.69 5.15 15.99
N THR A 759 -35.05 6.43 16.11
CA THR A 759 -35.42 7.28 14.97
C THR A 759 -34.34 8.28 14.60
N LEU A 760 -34.22 8.58 13.30
CA LEU A 760 -33.54 9.78 12.80
C LEU A 760 -34.55 10.83 12.34
N VAL A 761 -34.31 12.08 12.74
CA VAL A 761 -35.07 13.29 12.36
C VAL A 761 -34.16 14.31 11.64
#